data_AF-A0A3B3U2C3-F1
#
_entry.id   AF-A0A3B3U2C3-F1
#
_cell.length_a   1.000
_cell.length_b   1.000
_cell.length_c   1.000
_cell.angle_alpha   90.00
_cell.angle_beta   90.00
_cell.angle_gamma   90.00
#
_symmetry.space_group_name_H-M   'P 1'
#
loop_
_entity.id
_entity.type
_entity.pdbx_description
1 polymer ?
#
loop_
_entity_poly.entity_id
_entity_poly.type
_entity_poly.pdbx_seq_one_letter_code
_entity_poly.pdbx_strand_id
1 'polypeptide(L)'
;PHMLSVVVLTFLPQESLQQLVMMPLPNVLVLGRNPLSEEYIERIQTLDFDTKAAIASHIQEVTHNQENVVDLQWLENGEMPPEDLDSLSRNLAFHLKRLVDERDTQLETIVELTQERDCVQLSPLAPIATQSPGDSPSMRRTESRQHLSVELADAKAKIRRLRQELEEKSEQLLDTRQELENMEVELKRIQQEVNYQLLSDARSARAYRDELDALREKAIRVDKLESELCRYKERLHDIDFYKARVEELKEDNQILLETKTMLEEQLDSTRTRSDKLHLLEKENLQLKSKMHDLEMERDLDRKRMEELLEENLVLEMAQKQSMDESLHLGWELEQLSKTPELTDAPQKSLGEEVNELTSSRLLKLEKENQALLKKVEELKGTASQDDTAKLTKANQENQKLNQKLERLENELMVDRESLRSAESLSTDLMKEKALLEKTLETLRENSERQTKGLEQENKHLSQTISSLRQRCQVGAEARVKDVEKENRVLHESICETTGKLNKLEFERKQLRKELELMKEKGERAEELEIRLQKLERENESLQKKVATLGITCEKVSSLEKENSELEVEGRRLKKKLDALKNMAFQLEALEKENGQLEQENLELRRSTETLRSAGAKAAQLEAENRELESERTQLKRSLELLKASSKKTERLEVSYQGLDTENQRLQKALENSSKKIQQLEAELQEVETENQTLQRNLEELKISSKRLEQLERAMKPPGSC
;
A
#
# COMPACT_ATOMS: atom_id res chain seq x y z
N PRO A 1 50.34 -16.49 -3.69
CA PRO A 1 49.54 -17.74 -3.56
C PRO A 1 49.12 -18.23 -4.93
N HIS A 2 49.92 -19.18 -5.43
CA HIS A 2 49.67 -20.14 -6.51
C HIS A 2 49.01 -19.62 -7.79
N MET A 3 49.83 -19.28 -8.80
CA MET A 3 49.61 -19.60 -10.23
C MET A 3 50.66 -18.87 -11.08
N LEU A 4 51.87 -19.41 -11.09
CA LEU A 4 52.88 -19.27 -12.15
C LEU A 4 53.94 -20.34 -11.82
N SER A 5 53.48 -21.58 -11.98
CA SER A 5 54.33 -22.77 -11.96
C SER A 5 54.53 -23.17 -13.40
N VAL A 6 55.69 -23.75 -13.69
CA VAL A 6 56.08 -24.41 -14.94
C VAL A 6 56.75 -23.46 -15.95
N VAL A 7 58.08 -23.35 -15.88
CA VAL A 7 59.04 -23.83 -16.89
C VAL A 7 60.43 -23.73 -16.24
N VAL A 8 61.10 -24.87 -16.09
CA VAL A 8 62.55 -25.17 -15.93
C VAL A 8 62.64 -26.39 -15.03
N LEU A 9 62.31 -27.56 -15.58
CA LEU A 9 62.47 -28.85 -14.90
C LEU A 9 62.99 -29.91 -15.87
N THR A 10 64.22 -29.72 -16.33
CA THR A 10 64.97 -30.80 -16.95
C THR A 10 66.39 -30.77 -16.39
N PHE A 11 66.71 -31.81 -15.60
CA PHE A 11 67.99 -32.11 -14.97
C PHE A 11 68.42 -31.23 -13.80
N LEU A 12 68.14 -31.65 -12.55
CA LEU A 12 69.01 -31.51 -11.35
C LEU A 12 68.37 -32.25 -10.14
N PRO A 13 69.14 -32.80 -9.18
CA PRO A 13 68.63 -33.62 -8.08
C PRO A 13 67.72 -32.86 -7.09
N GLN A 14 66.79 -33.61 -6.52
CA GLN A 14 65.56 -33.20 -5.83
C GLN A 14 65.72 -32.25 -4.61
N GLU A 15 66.91 -32.11 -4.01
CA GLU A 15 67.14 -31.23 -2.85
C GLU A 15 67.43 -29.76 -3.24
N SER A 16 67.98 -29.49 -4.43
CA SER A 16 68.20 -28.11 -4.91
C SER A 16 66.92 -27.45 -5.42
N LEU A 17 65.90 -28.26 -5.73
CA LEU A 17 64.61 -27.82 -6.29
C LEU A 17 63.74 -27.05 -5.28
N GLN A 18 63.79 -27.44 -4.00
CA GLN A 18 63.02 -26.78 -2.94
C GLN A 18 63.54 -25.37 -2.62
N GLN A 19 64.84 -25.11 -2.82
CA GLN A 19 65.40 -23.77 -2.61
C GLN A 19 65.08 -22.81 -3.77
N LEU A 20 64.89 -23.30 -4.99
CA LEU A 20 64.61 -22.46 -6.17
C LEU A 20 63.13 -22.06 -6.27
N VAL A 21 62.20 -22.94 -5.86
CA VAL A 21 60.75 -22.65 -5.81
C VAL A 21 60.41 -21.61 -4.71
N MET A 22 61.31 -21.40 -3.75
CA MET A 22 61.13 -20.44 -2.65
C MET A 22 61.78 -19.06 -2.89
N MET A 23 62.48 -18.83 -4.00
CA MET A 23 63.03 -17.52 -4.34
C MET A 23 62.05 -16.71 -5.20
N PRO A 24 61.71 -15.45 -4.84
CA PRO A 24 60.94 -14.58 -5.73
C PRO A 24 61.80 -14.24 -6.96
N LEU A 25 61.38 -14.71 -8.14
CA LEU A 25 62.04 -14.37 -9.41
C LEU A 25 61.85 -12.87 -9.71
N PRO A 26 62.91 -12.14 -10.13
CA PRO A 26 62.82 -10.70 -10.33
C PRO A 26 61.89 -10.36 -11.49
N ASN A 27 61.04 -9.36 -11.28
CA ASN A 27 60.17 -8.79 -12.29
C ASN A 27 61.02 -8.32 -13.49
N VAL A 28 60.68 -8.71 -14.73
CA VAL A 28 61.51 -8.41 -15.92
C VAL A 28 61.72 -6.90 -16.12
N LEU A 29 60.77 -6.08 -15.66
CA LEU A 29 60.88 -4.62 -15.64
C LEU A 29 61.91 -4.08 -14.63
N VAL A 30 62.29 -4.85 -13.61
CA VAL A 30 63.28 -4.51 -12.58
C VAL A 30 64.72 -4.88 -13.02
N LEU A 31 64.88 -5.83 -13.94
CA LEU A 31 66.19 -6.21 -14.50
C LEU A 31 66.85 -5.09 -15.31
N GLY A 32 66.07 -4.15 -15.86
CA GLY A 32 66.61 -2.99 -16.58
C GLY A 32 67.13 -1.86 -15.67
N ARG A 33 66.90 -1.92 -14.35
CA ARG A 33 67.21 -0.81 -13.41
C ARG A 33 68.06 -1.18 -12.20
N ASN A 34 68.49 -2.44 -12.03
CA ASN A 34 69.25 -2.88 -10.87
C ASN A 34 70.67 -3.38 -11.22
N PRO A 35 71.69 -3.10 -10.38
CA PRO A 35 73.10 -3.50 -10.60
C PRO A 35 73.37 -5.01 -10.41
N LEU A 36 72.34 -5.86 -10.42
CA LEU A 36 72.44 -7.32 -10.40
C LEU A 36 72.63 -7.92 -11.81
N SER A 37 72.57 -7.12 -12.88
CA SER A 37 72.63 -7.62 -14.27
C SER A 37 73.97 -8.24 -14.68
N GLU A 38 75.10 -7.77 -14.14
CA GLU A 38 76.43 -8.24 -14.56
C GLU A 38 76.72 -9.68 -14.12
N GLU A 39 76.36 -10.07 -12.90
CA GLU A 39 76.62 -11.41 -12.37
C GLU A 39 75.84 -12.51 -13.13
N TYR A 40 74.60 -12.21 -13.55
CA TYR A 40 73.80 -13.13 -14.38
C TYR A 40 74.34 -13.21 -15.82
N ILE A 41 74.82 -12.11 -16.37
CA ILE A 41 75.46 -12.10 -17.69
C ILE A 41 76.75 -12.94 -17.67
N GLU A 42 77.59 -12.82 -16.63
CA GLU A 42 78.77 -13.66 -16.46
C GLU A 42 78.40 -15.14 -16.32
N ARG A 43 77.36 -15.48 -15.54
CA ARG A 43 76.88 -16.87 -15.41
C ARG A 43 76.36 -17.43 -16.73
N ILE A 44 75.57 -16.65 -17.49
CA ILE A 44 75.10 -17.07 -18.83
C ILE A 44 76.29 -17.28 -19.77
N GLN A 45 77.34 -16.46 -19.66
CA GLN A 45 78.58 -16.64 -20.42
C GLN A 45 79.36 -17.92 -20.06
N THR A 46 79.10 -18.56 -18.93
CA THR A 46 79.70 -19.86 -18.57
C THR A 46 78.93 -21.09 -19.05
N LEU A 47 77.69 -20.93 -19.53
CA LEU A 47 76.85 -22.04 -20.01
C LEU A 47 77.34 -22.63 -21.36
N ASP A 48 76.88 -23.83 -21.73
CA ASP A 48 77.17 -24.41 -23.03
C ASP A 48 76.48 -23.62 -24.17
N PHE A 49 76.97 -23.81 -25.40
CA PHE A 49 76.55 -23.01 -26.55
C PHE A 49 75.06 -23.15 -26.86
N ASP A 50 74.52 -24.37 -26.76
CA ASP A 50 73.13 -24.64 -27.09
C ASP A 50 72.20 -24.00 -26.06
N THR A 51 72.56 -24.08 -24.77
CA THR A 51 71.84 -23.39 -23.70
C THR A 51 71.92 -21.87 -23.84
N LYS A 52 73.08 -21.30 -24.21
CA LYS A 52 73.22 -19.87 -24.49
C LYS A 52 72.36 -19.42 -25.66
N ALA A 53 72.35 -20.18 -26.76
CA ALA A 53 71.55 -19.89 -27.94
C ALA A 53 70.05 -19.95 -27.62
N ALA A 54 69.62 -20.94 -26.83
CA ALA A 54 68.25 -21.04 -26.35
C ALA A 54 67.86 -19.85 -25.48
N ILE A 55 68.69 -19.44 -24.52
CA ILE A 55 68.45 -18.26 -23.67
C ILE A 55 68.39 -16.99 -24.52
N ALA A 56 69.31 -16.82 -25.47
CA ALA A 56 69.31 -15.66 -26.38
C ALA A 56 68.04 -15.61 -27.24
N SER A 57 67.56 -16.76 -27.73
CA SER A 57 66.30 -16.87 -28.47
C SER A 57 65.09 -16.44 -27.62
N HIS A 58 65.02 -16.86 -26.35
CA HIS A 58 63.93 -16.47 -25.45
C HIS A 58 63.99 -14.97 -25.08
N ILE A 59 65.19 -14.43 -24.86
CA ILE A 59 65.37 -12.97 -24.65
C ILE A 59 64.92 -12.21 -25.90
N GLN A 60 65.29 -12.68 -27.10
CA GLN A 60 64.87 -12.07 -28.36
C GLN A 60 63.35 -12.17 -28.55
N GLU A 61 62.73 -13.28 -28.18
CA GLU A 61 61.29 -13.48 -28.29
C GLU A 61 60.50 -12.50 -27.41
N VAL A 62 60.91 -12.33 -26.15
CA VAL A 62 60.25 -11.42 -25.19
C VAL A 62 60.49 -9.95 -25.54
N THR A 63 61.65 -9.62 -26.13
CA THR A 63 61.99 -8.25 -26.52
C THR A 63 61.40 -7.85 -27.87
N HIS A 64 61.19 -8.79 -28.80
CA HIS A 64 60.65 -8.51 -30.14
C HIS A 64 59.12 -8.53 -30.18
N ASN A 65 58.48 -9.32 -29.31
CA ASN A 65 57.02 -9.39 -29.23
C ASN A 65 56.52 -8.95 -27.85
N GLN A 66 56.08 -7.69 -27.75
CA GLN A 66 55.54 -7.12 -26.50
C GLN A 66 54.28 -7.84 -26.02
N GLU A 67 53.54 -8.52 -26.91
CA GLU A 67 52.37 -9.29 -26.52
C GLU A 67 52.73 -10.47 -25.61
N ASN A 68 53.97 -10.99 -25.65
CA ASN A 68 54.43 -12.06 -24.76
C ASN A 68 54.68 -11.61 -23.31
N VAL A 69 54.60 -10.30 -23.03
CA VAL A 69 54.77 -9.74 -21.69
C VAL A 69 53.43 -9.24 -21.18
N VAL A 70 52.93 -9.85 -20.11
CA VAL A 70 51.72 -9.38 -19.42
C VAL A 70 52.13 -8.32 -18.41
N ASP A 71 51.78 -7.06 -18.68
CA ASP A 71 51.95 -5.99 -17.70
C ASP A 71 50.95 -6.16 -16.56
N LEU A 72 51.44 -6.29 -15.32
CA LEU A 72 50.62 -6.50 -14.11
C LEU A 72 50.37 -5.20 -13.34
N GLN A 73 50.84 -4.05 -13.84
CA GLN A 73 50.67 -2.73 -13.20
C GLN A 73 49.19 -2.33 -13.01
N TRP A 74 48.27 -2.89 -13.80
CA TRP A 74 46.82 -2.67 -13.64
C TRP A 74 46.26 -3.24 -12.33
N LEU A 75 46.92 -4.23 -11.70
CA LEU A 75 46.48 -4.82 -10.44
C LEU A 75 46.72 -3.88 -9.24
N GLU A 76 47.67 -2.93 -9.36
CA GLU A 76 48.06 -2.02 -8.28
C GLU A 76 47.28 -0.69 -8.31
N ASN A 77 46.83 -0.20 -9.47
CA ASN A 77 46.30 1.17 -9.60
C ASN A 77 44.79 1.31 -9.93
N GLY A 78 44.03 0.22 -10.04
CA GLY A 78 42.55 0.21 -9.90
C GLY A 78 41.68 0.99 -10.90
N GLU A 79 42.23 1.88 -11.73
CA GLU A 79 41.50 2.61 -12.75
C GLU A 79 42.21 2.48 -14.11
N MET A 80 41.56 1.81 -15.05
CA MET A 80 41.97 1.70 -16.44
C MET A 80 40.79 2.07 -17.36
N PRO A 81 41.03 2.78 -18.47
CA PRO A 81 39.98 3.07 -19.45
C PRO A 81 39.35 1.78 -19.99
N PRO A 82 38.01 1.72 -20.16
CA PRO A 82 37.33 0.52 -20.63
C PRO A 82 37.74 0.07 -22.04
N GLU A 83 38.29 0.98 -22.85
CA GLU A 83 38.76 0.70 -24.22
C GLU A 83 40.02 -0.19 -24.24
N ASP A 84 40.85 -0.12 -23.21
CA ASP A 84 42.09 -0.94 -23.08
C ASP A 84 41.86 -2.25 -22.32
N LEU A 85 40.71 -2.42 -21.66
CA LEU A 85 40.37 -3.64 -20.94
C LEU A 85 40.07 -4.81 -21.90
N ASP A 86 39.47 -4.51 -23.05
CA ASP A 86 39.14 -5.52 -24.07
C ASP A 86 40.39 -6.07 -24.78
N SER A 87 41.43 -5.24 -24.95
CA SER A 87 42.70 -5.68 -25.54
C SER A 87 43.52 -6.50 -24.53
N LEU A 88 43.58 -6.06 -23.27
CA LEU A 88 44.23 -6.78 -22.18
C LEU A 88 43.56 -8.13 -21.90
N SER A 89 42.23 -8.16 -21.83
CA SER A 89 41.49 -9.42 -21.59
C SER A 89 41.66 -10.43 -22.73
N ARG A 90 41.71 -9.97 -23.99
CA ARG A 90 42.06 -10.83 -25.13
C ARG A 90 43.49 -11.36 -25.04
N ASN A 91 44.46 -10.53 -24.70
CA ASN A 91 45.85 -10.96 -24.50
C ASN A 91 45.98 -11.95 -23.34
N LEU A 92 45.32 -11.69 -22.21
CA LEU A 92 45.31 -12.59 -21.06
C LEU A 92 44.66 -13.95 -21.41
N ALA A 93 43.53 -13.93 -22.12
CA ALA A 93 42.87 -15.15 -22.57
C ALA A 93 43.76 -15.97 -23.53
N PHE A 94 44.48 -15.29 -24.42
CA PHE A 94 45.45 -15.93 -25.31
C PHE A 94 46.58 -16.61 -24.53
N HIS A 95 47.19 -15.92 -23.56
CA HIS A 95 48.26 -16.50 -22.73
C HIS A 95 47.80 -17.64 -21.84
N LEU A 96 46.63 -17.51 -21.21
CA LEU A 96 46.07 -18.57 -20.40
C LEU A 96 45.79 -19.82 -21.23
N LYS A 97 45.29 -19.64 -22.46
CA LYS A 97 45.08 -20.75 -23.38
C LYS A 97 46.41 -21.42 -23.75
N ARG A 98 47.42 -20.64 -24.14
CA ARG A 98 48.75 -21.16 -24.48
C ARG A 98 49.37 -21.94 -23.31
N LEU A 99 49.27 -21.42 -22.09
CA LEU A 99 49.74 -22.09 -20.87
C LEU A 99 49.04 -23.42 -20.60
N VAL A 100 47.72 -23.49 -20.84
CA VAL A 100 46.96 -24.73 -20.70
C VAL A 100 47.42 -25.76 -21.74
N ASP A 101 47.59 -25.33 -22.99
CA ASP A 101 48.06 -26.19 -24.08
C ASP A 101 49.49 -26.71 -23.80
N GLU A 102 50.39 -25.86 -23.30
CA GLU A 102 51.75 -26.23 -22.90
C GLU A 102 51.76 -27.22 -21.73
N ARG A 103 50.92 -26.99 -20.71
CA ARG A 103 50.75 -27.90 -19.56
C ARG A 103 50.29 -29.29 -20.03
N ASP A 104 49.29 -29.33 -20.90
CA ASP A 104 48.70 -30.60 -21.36
C ASP A 104 49.70 -31.40 -22.19
N THR A 105 50.47 -30.72 -23.04
CA THR A 105 51.57 -31.32 -23.81
C THR A 105 52.63 -31.92 -22.88
N GLN A 106 53.04 -31.20 -21.83
CA GLN A 106 54.03 -31.70 -20.87
C GLN A 106 53.50 -32.86 -20.03
N LEU A 107 52.21 -32.84 -19.69
CA LEU A 107 51.57 -33.92 -18.94
C LEU A 107 51.54 -35.21 -19.76
N GLU A 108 51.30 -35.11 -21.06
CA GLU A 108 51.41 -36.23 -22.01
C GLU A 108 52.84 -36.81 -22.02
N THR A 109 53.87 -35.96 -22.13
CA THR A 109 55.28 -36.40 -22.06
C THR A 109 55.62 -37.08 -20.73
N ILE A 110 55.09 -36.60 -19.60
CA ILE A 110 55.30 -37.23 -18.28
C ILE A 110 54.66 -38.63 -18.25
N VAL A 111 53.46 -38.77 -18.81
CA VAL A 111 52.77 -40.06 -18.88
C VAL A 111 53.56 -41.05 -19.74
N GLU A 112 54.06 -40.63 -20.91
CA GLU A 112 54.92 -41.45 -21.78
C GLU A 112 56.17 -41.94 -21.04
N LEU A 113 56.91 -41.03 -20.40
CA LEU A 113 58.11 -41.38 -19.62
C LEU A 113 57.80 -42.29 -18.42
N THR A 114 56.62 -42.16 -17.82
CA THR A 114 56.19 -43.01 -16.70
C THR A 114 55.80 -44.42 -17.17
N GLN A 115 55.14 -44.54 -18.32
CA GLN A 115 54.79 -45.83 -18.92
C GLN A 115 56.03 -46.61 -19.37
N GLU A 116 57.04 -45.92 -19.92
CA GLU A 116 58.34 -46.52 -20.26
C GLU A 116 59.05 -47.09 -19.02
N ARG A 117 58.96 -46.41 -17.87
CA ARG A 117 59.50 -46.89 -16.60
C ARG A 117 58.78 -48.15 -16.09
N ASP A 118 57.45 -48.18 -16.16
CA ASP A 118 56.63 -49.23 -15.55
C ASP A 118 56.59 -50.54 -16.38
N CYS A 119 56.68 -50.46 -17.70
CA CYS A 119 56.81 -51.63 -18.58
C CYS A 119 58.08 -52.45 -18.34
N VAL A 120 59.12 -51.86 -17.74
CA VAL A 120 60.40 -52.54 -17.43
C VAL A 120 60.34 -53.36 -16.13
N GLN A 121 59.35 -53.14 -15.25
CA GLN A 121 59.30 -53.76 -13.91
C GLN A 121 58.43 -55.05 -13.77
N LEU A 122 57.58 -55.42 -14.74
CA LEU A 122 56.54 -56.45 -14.56
C LEU A 122 56.73 -57.78 -15.30
N SER A 123 57.96 -58.22 -15.60
CA SER A 123 58.18 -59.55 -16.22
C SER A 123 58.90 -60.55 -15.30
N PRO A 124 58.19 -61.55 -14.72
CA PRO A 124 58.83 -62.73 -14.16
C PRO A 124 58.25 -64.06 -14.69
N LEU A 125 59.10 -64.92 -15.28
CA LEU A 125 59.22 -66.36 -14.94
C LEU A 125 60.25 -67.10 -15.81
N ALA A 126 61.19 -67.77 -15.14
CA ALA A 126 61.91 -68.95 -15.61
C ALA A 126 61.81 -70.04 -14.51
N PRO A 127 61.54 -71.33 -14.82
CA PRO A 127 61.51 -72.40 -13.81
C PRO A 127 62.61 -73.46 -14.01
N ILE A 128 63.21 -73.97 -12.93
CA ILE A 128 64.05 -75.18 -12.91
C ILE A 128 63.78 -76.04 -11.65
N ALA A 129 63.37 -77.29 -11.91
CA ALA A 129 63.69 -78.62 -11.33
C ALA A 129 63.66 -78.84 -9.79
N THR A 130 63.39 -80.04 -9.22
CA THR A 130 63.96 -81.40 -9.43
C THR A 130 63.14 -82.44 -8.61
N GLN A 131 62.72 -83.60 -9.17
CA GLN A 131 63.28 -84.98 -9.07
C GLN A 131 62.67 -85.93 -7.99
N SER A 132 62.39 -87.17 -8.43
CA SER A 132 62.08 -88.44 -7.70
C SER A 132 63.39 -89.29 -7.61
N PRO A 133 63.50 -90.62 -7.25
CA PRO A 133 62.62 -91.64 -6.64
C PRO A 133 63.31 -92.61 -5.60
N GLY A 134 62.63 -93.65 -5.06
CA GLY A 134 63.29 -94.96 -4.72
C GLY A 134 62.83 -95.79 -3.50
N ASP A 135 62.16 -96.93 -3.79
CA ASP A 135 62.08 -98.24 -3.08
C ASP A 135 61.33 -98.49 -1.73
N SER A 136 60.51 -99.56 -1.71
CA SER A 136 59.65 -100.04 -0.61
C SER A 136 60.14 -101.40 -0.04
N PRO A 137 59.72 -101.81 1.19
CA PRO A 137 58.59 -102.74 1.24
C PRO A 137 57.62 -102.58 2.44
N SER A 138 56.33 -102.56 2.10
CA SER A 138 55.33 -103.50 2.65
C SER A 138 55.21 -103.68 4.17
N MET A 139 54.94 -102.61 4.91
CA MET A 139 54.00 -102.62 6.05
C MET A 139 53.53 -101.21 6.42
N ARG A 140 54.25 -100.17 5.94
CA ARG A 140 53.75 -98.79 5.92
C ARG A 140 52.86 -98.47 4.70
N ARG A 141 52.74 -99.36 3.70
CA ARG A 141 51.99 -99.06 2.46
C ARG A 141 50.48 -99.06 2.65
N THR A 142 49.93 -99.83 3.57
CA THR A 142 48.49 -99.81 3.87
C THR A 142 48.14 -98.55 4.62
N GLU A 143 48.91 -98.19 5.64
CA GLU A 143 48.76 -96.90 6.35
C GLU A 143 49.05 -95.73 5.42
N SER A 144 50.15 -95.71 4.64
CA SER A 144 50.47 -94.62 3.72
C SER A 144 49.48 -94.52 2.56
N ARG A 145 48.91 -95.63 2.05
CA ARG A 145 47.86 -95.61 1.03
C ARG A 145 46.51 -95.21 1.61
N GLN A 146 46.22 -95.56 2.86
CA GLN A 146 45.04 -95.08 3.59
C GLN A 146 45.18 -93.59 3.91
N HIS A 147 46.34 -93.12 4.38
CA HIS A 147 46.68 -91.72 4.57
C HIS A 147 46.61 -90.95 3.25
N LEU A 148 47.22 -91.43 2.16
CA LEU A 148 47.08 -90.82 0.82
C LEU A 148 45.65 -90.86 0.30
N SER A 149 44.85 -91.88 0.63
CA SER A 149 43.44 -91.96 0.26
C SER A 149 42.59 -90.98 1.06
N VAL A 150 42.91 -90.77 2.34
CA VAL A 150 42.29 -89.76 3.21
C VAL A 150 42.69 -88.37 2.72
N GLU A 151 43.98 -88.11 2.48
CA GLU A 151 44.48 -86.86 1.90
C GLU A 151 43.86 -86.57 0.53
N LEU A 152 43.69 -87.58 -0.33
CA LEU A 152 43.00 -87.44 -1.61
C LEU A 152 41.51 -87.18 -1.43
N ALA A 153 40.86 -87.82 -0.46
CA ALA A 153 39.46 -87.56 -0.12
C ALA A 153 39.29 -86.15 0.45
N ASP A 154 40.20 -85.68 1.29
CA ASP A 154 40.26 -84.34 1.86
C ASP A 154 40.54 -83.29 0.79
N ALA A 155 41.46 -83.56 -0.14
CA ALA A 155 41.72 -82.72 -1.30
C ALA A 155 40.48 -82.65 -2.22
N LYS A 156 39.82 -83.78 -2.47
CA LYS A 156 38.55 -83.83 -3.23
C LYS A 156 37.42 -83.09 -2.52
N ALA A 157 37.32 -83.21 -1.19
CA ALA A 157 36.35 -82.48 -0.38
C ALA A 157 36.66 -80.97 -0.39
N LYS A 158 37.93 -80.59 -0.32
CA LYS A 158 38.39 -79.19 -0.45
C LYS A 158 38.08 -78.63 -1.83
N ILE A 159 38.28 -79.40 -2.91
CA ILE A 159 37.89 -79.00 -4.27
C ILE A 159 36.38 -78.81 -4.38
N ARG A 160 35.57 -79.70 -3.79
CA ARG A 160 34.10 -79.53 -3.79
C ARG A 160 33.67 -78.27 -3.04
N ARG A 161 34.27 -78.00 -1.87
CA ARG A 161 34.03 -76.76 -1.11
C ARG A 161 34.42 -75.53 -1.91
N LEU A 162 35.63 -75.49 -2.49
CA LEU A 162 36.07 -74.37 -3.32
C LEU A 162 35.20 -74.16 -4.56
N ARG A 163 34.65 -75.23 -5.16
CA ARG A 163 33.71 -75.11 -6.28
C ARG A 163 32.37 -74.52 -5.84
N GLN A 164 31.83 -74.97 -4.72
CA GLN A 164 30.62 -74.40 -4.15
C GLN A 164 30.83 -72.93 -3.78
N GLU A 165 31.95 -72.60 -3.12
CA GLU A 165 32.32 -71.21 -2.80
C GLU A 165 32.44 -70.36 -4.08
N LEU A 166 33.02 -70.89 -5.16
CA LEU A 166 33.11 -70.19 -6.44
C LEU A 166 31.72 -69.96 -7.07
N GLU A 167 30.82 -70.93 -7.00
CA GLU A 167 29.44 -70.83 -7.50
C GLU A 167 28.63 -69.80 -6.69
N GLU A 168 28.69 -69.85 -5.37
CA GLU A 168 28.10 -68.85 -4.46
C GLU A 168 28.67 -67.44 -4.72
N LYS A 169 29.98 -67.33 -4.97
CA LYS A 169 30.60 -66.03 -5.33
C LYS A 169 30.20 -65.54 -6.72
N SER A 170 29.93 -66.45 -7.67
CA SER A 170 29.47 -66.09 -9.02
C SER A 170 28.04 -65.59 -8.99
N GLU A 171 27.16 -66.21 -8.18
CA GLU A 171 25.80 -65.75 -7.94
C GLU A 171 25.77 -64.39 -7.24
N GLN A 172 26.55 -64.21 -6.16
CA GLN A 172 26.71 -62.92 -5.49
C GLN A 172 27.20 -61.81 -6.43
N LEU A 173 28.12 -62.13 -7.36
CA LEU A 173 28.62 -61.18 -8.35
C LEU A 173 27.54 -60.81 -9.38
N LEU A 174 26.67 -61.75 -9.75
CA LEU A 174 25.55 -61.48 -10.66
C LEU A 174 24.52 -60.57 -9.99
N ASP A 175 24.16 -60.86 -8.73
CA ASP A 175 23.21 -60.04 -7.95
C ASP A 175 23.73 -58.61 -7.79
N THR A 176 24.99 -58.45 -7.38
CA THR A 176 25.61 -57.12 -7.22
C THR A 176 25.74 -56.35 -8.53
N ARG A 177 25.96 -57.03 -9.66
CA ARG A 177 25.92 -56.39 -10.99
C ARG A 177 24.52 -55.90 -11.34
N GLN A 178 23.49 -56.70 -11.10
CA GLN A 178 22.11 -56.29 -11.36
C GLN A 178 21.69 -55.13 -10.45
N GLU A 179 22.09 -55.14 -9.18
CA GLU A 179 21.90 -54.01 -8.27
C GLU A 179 22.58 -52.74 -8.79
N LEU A 180 23.82 -52.84 -9.28
CA LEU A 180 24.54 -51.70 -9.83
C LEU A 180 23.86 -51.14 -11.09
N GLU A 181 23.40 -51.99 -12.01
CA GLU A 181 22.63 -51.57 -13.18
C GLU A 181 21.32 -50.88 -12.78
N ASN A 182 20.62 -51.40 -11.77
CA ASN A 182 19.40 -50.76 -11.25
C ASN A 182 19.71 -49.37 -10.67
N MET A 183 20.79 -49.24 -9.89
CA MET A 183 21.23 -47.96 -9.34
C MET A 183 21.63 -46.96 -10.44
N GLU A 184 22.27 -47.40 -11.52
CA GLU A 184 22.58 -46.53 -12.67
C GLU A 184 21.32 -46.00 -13.36
N VAL A 185 20.29 -46.85 -13.52
CA VAL A 185 19.00 -46.43 -14.09
C VAL A 185 18.31 -45.44 -13.18
N GLU A 186 18.31 -45.68 -11.87
CA GLU A 186 17.74 -44.75 -10.89
C GLU A 186 18.46 -43.40 -10.87
N LEU A 187 19.80 -43.39 -10.93
CA LEU A 187 20.59 -42.16 -11.03
C LEU A 187 20.25 -41.37 -12.30
N LYS A 188 20.15 -42.03 -13.46
CA LYS A 188 19.74 -41.39 -14.72
C LYS A 188 18.32 -40.81 -14.62
N ARG A 189 17.39 -41.52 -13.99
CA ARG A 189 16.02 -41.03 -13.76
C ARG A 189 16.02 -39.77 -12.89
N ILE A 190 16.71 -39.79 -11.75
CA ILE A 190 16.82 -38.64 -10.84
C ILE A 190 17.49 -37.46 -11.56
N GLN A 191 18.54 -37.70 -12.34
CA GLN A 191 19.22 -36.65 -13.10
C GLN A 191 18.30 -36.00 -14.15
N GLN A 192 17.47 -36.79 -14.84
CA GLN A 192 16.47 -36.27 -15.78
C GLN A 192 15.40 -35.43 -15.07
N GLU A 193 14.94 -35.87 -13.90
CA GLU A 193 13.98 -35.13 -13.07
C GLU A 193 14.55 -33.79 -12.61
N VAL A 194 15.79 -33.78 -12.11
CA VAL A 194 16.48 -32.54 -11.70
C VAL A 194 16.66 -31.60 -12.89
N ASN A 195 17.09 -32.10 -14.05
CA ASN A 195 17.24 -31.27 -15.25
C ASN A 195 15.91 -30.68 -15.72
N TYR A 196 14.83 -31.46 -15.69
CA TYR A 196 13.50 -30.96 -16.03
C TYR A 196 13.04 -29.87 -15.07
N GLN A 197 13.27 -30.06 -13.76
CA GLN A 197 12.92 -29.06 -12.75
C GLN A 197 13.71 -27.76 -12.94
N LEU A 198 15.03 -27.84 -13.14
CA LEU A 198 15.88 -26.68 -13.40
C LEU A 198 15.45 -25.92 -14.67
N LEU A 199 15.06 -26.64 -15.73
CA LEU A 199 14.51 -26.02 -16.93
C LEU A 199 13.14 -25.35 -16.68
N SER A 200 12.30 -25.96 -15.85
CA SER A 200 11.03 -25.37 -15.42
C SER A 200 11.27 -24.07 -14.64
N ASP A 201 12.18 -24.09 -13.67
CA ASP A 201 12.53 -22.95 -12.84
C ASP A 201 13.18 -21.82 -13.66
N ALA A 202 14.03 -22.15 -14.63
CA ALA A 202 14.61 -21.16 -15.54
C ALA A 202 13.54 -20.48 -16.43
N ARG A 203 12.49 -21.22 -16.83
CA ARG A 203 11.37 -20.67 -17.59
C ARG A 203 10.50 -19.76 -16.73
N SER A 204 10.16 -20.16 -15.50
CA SER A 204 9.38 -19.33 -14.58
C SER A 204 10.14 -18.05 -14.19
N ALA A 205 11.44 -18.15 -13.90
CA ALA A 205 12.29 -16.99 -13.63
C ALA A 205 12.37 -16.01 -14.81
N ARG A 206 12.31 -16.50 -16.05
CA ARG A 206 12.20 -15.63 -17.24
C ARG A 206 10.85 -14.91 -17.28
N ALA A 207 9.75 -15.64 -17.11
CA ALA A 207 8.42 -15.04 -17.08
C ALA A 207 8.30 -13.95 -16.01
N TYR A 208 8.82 -14.17 -14.81
CA TYR A 208 8.81 -13.16 -13.75
C TYR A 208 9.66 -11.93 -14.09
N ARG A 209 10.78 -12.08 -14.80
CA ARG A 209 11.57 -10.92 -15.26
C ARG A 209 10.80 -10.11 -16.30
N ASP A 210 10.17 -10.78 -17.27
CA ASP A 210 9.36 -10.12 -18.29
C ASP A 210 8.16 -9.38 -17.65
N GLU A 211 7.53 -9.96 -16.63
CA GLU A 211 6.48 -9.31 -15.83
C GLU A 211 7.00 -8.09 -15.06
N LEU A 212 8.17 -8.20 -14.43
CA LEU A 212 8.80 -7.08 -13.73
C LEU A 212 9.14 -5.93 -14.68
N ASP A 213 9.65 -6.21 -15.86
CA ASP A 213 9.97 -5.18 -16.85
C ASP A 213 8.70 -4.51 -17.39
N ALA A 214 7.64 -5.27 -17.65
CA ALA A 214 6.34 -4.71 -18.00
C ALA A 214 5.75 -3.84 -16.87
N LEU A 215 5.94 -4.21 -15.60
CA LEU A 215 5.51 -3.42 -14.46
C LEU A 215 6.33 -2.14 -14.30
N ARG A 216 7.65 -2.18 -14.54
CA ARG A 216 8.52 -1.00 -14.54
C ARG A 216 8.11 0.01 -15.61
N GLU A 217 7.82 -0.44 -16.83
CA GLU A 217 7.32 0.45 -17.88
C GLU A 217 5.96 1.06 -17.53
N LYS A 218 5.06 0.29 -16.90
CA LYS A 218 3.79 0.81 -16.39
C LYS A 218 3.99 1.86 -15.32
N ALA A 219 4.91 1.66 -14.37
CA ALA A 219 5.23 2.64 -13.33
C ALA A 219 5.72 3.96 -13.95
N ILE A 220 6.68 3.90 -14.87
CA ILE A 220 7.19 5.09 -15.58
C ILE A 220 6.06 5.82 -16.33
N ARG A 221 5.10 5.09 -16.89
CA ARG A 221 3.94 5.68 -17.57
C ARG A 221 3.00 6.37 -16.58
N VAL A 222 2.78 5.78 -15.42
CA VAL A 222 1.98 6.40 -14.34
C VAL A 222 2.63 7.71 -13.91
N ASP A 223 3.94 7.75 -13.65
CA ASP A 223 4.64 8.98 -13.23
C ASP A 223 4.50 10.12 -14.27
N LYS A 224 4.53 9.78 -15.56
CA LYS A 224 4.31 10.74 -16.65
C LYS A 224 2.88 11.27 -16.64
N LEU A 225 1.89 10.39 -16.50
CA LEU A 225 0.48 10.77 -16.44
C LEU A 225 0.17 11.60 -15.18
N GLU A 226 0.78 11.28 -14.04
CA GLU A 226 0.67 12.07 -12.81
C GLU A 226 1.24 13.48 -13.00
N SER A 227 2.40 13.59 -13.66
CA SER A 227 3.01 14.89 -14.00
C SER A 227 2.11 15.72 -14.92
N GLU A 228 1.47 15.09 -15.92
CA GLU A 228 0.51 15.76 -16.80
C GLU A 228 -0.76 16.18 -16.05
N LEU A 229 -1.29 15.32 -15.16
CA LEU A 229 -2.43 15.65 -14.31
C LEU A 229 -2.15 16.86 -13.40
N CYS A 230 -0.95 16.96 -12.83
CA CYS A 230 -0.55 18.15 -12.06
C CYS A 230 -0.59 19.42 -12.92
N ARG A 231 -0.06 19.39 -14.15
CA ARG A 231 -0.14 20.53 -15.07
C ARG A 231 -1.56 20.88 -15.46
N TYR A 232 -2.44 19.90 -15.66
CA TYR A 232 -3.85 20.16 -15.95
C TYR A 232 -4.57 20.76 -14.75
N LYS A 233 -4.22 20.36 -13.52
CA LYS A 233 -4.73 21.00 -12.30
C LYS A 233 -4.32 22.46 -12.26
N GLU A 234 -3.04 22.80 -12.50
CA GLU A 234 -2.58 24.20 -12.54
C GLU A 234 -3.37 25.02 -13.58
N ARG A 235 -3.52 24.51 -14.80
CA ARG A 235 -4.32 25.17 -15.85
C ARG A 235 -5.78 25.37 -15.46
N LEU A 236 -6.36 24.43 -14.69
CA LEU A 236 -7.73 24.58 -14.20
C LEU A 236 -7.84 25.75 -13.21
N HIS A 237 -6.85 25.91 -12.31
CA HIS A 237 -6.81 27.06 -11.41
C HIS A 237 -6.72 28.37 -12.18
N ASP A 238 -5.91 28.43 -13.25
CA ASP A 238 -5.82 29.63 -14.11
C ASP A 238 -7.17 29.93 -14.77
N ILE A 239 -7.85 28.90 -15.29
CA ILE A 239 -9.18 29.05 -15.90
C ILE A 239 -10.18 29.59 -14.88
N ASP A 240 -10.19 29.07 -13.65
CA ASP A 240 -11.12 29.51 -12.62
C ASP A 240 -10.82 30.94 -12.15
N PHE A 241 -9.54 31.33 -12.11
CA PHE A 241 -9.13 32.72 -11.90
C PHE A 241 -9.67 33.65 -13.00
N TYR A 242 -9.49 33.30 -14.28
CA TYR A 242 -10.00 34.13 -15.37
C TYR A 242 -11.52 34.16 -15.44
N LYS A 243 -12.21 33.07 -15.08
CA LYS A 243 -13.67 33.06 -14.94
C LYS A 243 -14.13 34.04 -13.87
N ALA A 244 -13.54 33.99 -12.67
CA ALA A 244 -13.87 34.92 -11.60
C ALA A 244 -13.66 36.37 -12.05
N ARG A 245 -12.54 36.65 -12.74
CA ARG A 245 -12.25 37.98 -13.28
C ARG A 245 -13.27 38.44 -14.32
N VAL A 246 -13.76 37.54 -15.16
CA VAL A 246 -14.79 37.85 -16.16
C VAL A 246 -16.13 38.15 -15.49
N GLU A 247 -16.51 37.41 -14.45
CA GLU A 247 -17.76 37.67 -13.71
C GLU A 247 -17.71 39.03 -12.99
N GLU A 248 -16.59 39.37 -12.33
CA GLU A 248 -16.39 40.72 -11.74
C GLU A 248 -16.61 41.82 -12.79
N LEU A 249 -15.98 41.68 -13.97
CA LEU A 249 -16.12 42.67 -15.04
C LEU A 249 -17.55 42.74 -15.62
N LYS A 250 -18.31 41.63 -15.59
CA LYS A 250 -19.72 41.65 -16.00
C LYS A 250 -20.58 42.41 -14.98
N GLU A 251 -20.35 42.20 -13.69
CA GLU A 251 -21.03 42.93 -12.62
C GLU A 251 -20.73 44.44 -12.71
N ASP A 252 -19.46 44.81 -12.88
CA ASP A 252 -19.05 46.21 -13.08
C ASP A 252 -19.75 46.85 -14.29
N ASN A 253 -19.80 46.14 -15.43
CA ASN A 253 -20.47 46.64 -16.63
C ASN A 253 -21.99 46.77 -16.45
N GLN A 254 -22.61 45.85 -15.71
CA GLN A 254 -24.04 45.90 -15.42
C GLN A 254 -24.38 47.14 -14.58
N ILE A 255 -23.61 47.43 -13.53
CA ILE A 255 -23.78 48.64 -12.70
C ILE A 255 -23.61 49.91 -13.54
N LEU A 256 -22.64 49.91 -14.45
CA LEU A 256 -22.41 51.01 -15.40
C LEU A 256 -23.60 51.24 -16.33
N LEU A 257 -24.21 50.18 -16.84
CA LEU A 257 -25.40 50.26 -17.68
C LEU A 257 -26.61 50.78 -16.91
N GLU A 258 -26.85 50.30 -15.69
CA GLU A 258 -27.94 50.78 -14.83
C GLU A 258 -27.78 52.27 -14.48
N THR A 259 -26.55 52.68 -14.19
CA THR A 259 -26.23 54.10 -13.94
C THR A 259 -26.49 54.94 -15.19
N LYS A 260 -26.10 54.43 -16.36
CA LYS A 260 -26.35 55.11 -17.64
C LYS A 260 -27.85 55.26 -17.91
N THR A 261 -28.64 54.19 -17.77
CA THR A 261 -30.09 54.25 -18.04
C THR A 261 -30.80 55.22 -17.09
N MET A 262 -30.40 55.23 -15.81
CA MET A 262 -30.95 56.19 -14.85
C MET A 262 -30.62 57.64 -15.25
N LEU A 263 -29.40 57.92 -15.72
CA LEU A 263 -29.02 59.25 -16.20
C LEU A 263 -29.76 59.65 -17.48
N GLU A 264 -30.02 58.71 -18.39
CA GLU A 264 -30.83 58.95 -19.60
C GLU A 264 -32.29 59.29 -19.24
N GLU A 265 -32.90 58.55 -18.32
CA GLU A 265 -34.26 58.85 -17.81
C GLU A 265 -34.31 60.22 -17.12
N GLN A 266 -33.30 60.52 -16.31
CA GLN A 266 -33.17 61.84 -15.70
C GLN A 266 -33.11 62.90 -16.78
N LEU A 267 -32.22 62.79 -17.77
CA LEU A 267 -32.05 63.71 -18.90
C LEU A 267 -33.35 63.94 -19.71
N ASP A 268 -34.17 62.92 -19.91
CA ASP A 268 -35.45 63.04 -20.62
C ASP A 268 -36.51 63.76 -19.78
N SER A 269 -36.54 63.55 -18.45
CA SER A 269 -37.44 64.29 -17.54
C SER A 269 -37.19 65.80 -17.53
N THR A 270 -36.01 66.21 -17.94
CA THR A 270 -35.53 67.59 -18.03
C THR A 270 -35.88 68.20 -19.36
N ARG A 271 -35.78 67.40 -20.44
CA ARG A 271 -36.22 67.79 -21.79
C ARG A 271 -37.65 68.23 -21.73
N THR A 272 -38.48 67.35 -21.20
CA THR A 272 -39.90 67.60 -21.01
C THR A 272 -40.18 68.83 -20.14
N ARG A 273 -39.37 69.10 -19.10
CA ARG A 273 -39.51 70.30 -18.26
C ARG A 273 -39.07 71.58 -18.98
N SER A 274 -37.96 71.55 -19.72
CA SER A 274 -37.46 72.69 -20.51
C SER A 274 -38.43 73.06 -21.62
N ASP A 275 -38.99 72.06 -22.32
CA ASP A 275 -40.03 72.28 -23.33
C ASP A 275 -41.25 72.96 -22.73
N LYS A 276 -41.68 72.53 -21.53
CA LYS A 276 -42.77 73.18 -20.79
C LYS A 276 -42.43 74.61 -20.40
N LEU A 277 -41.18 74.89 -20.00
CA LEU A 277 -40.73 76.25 -19.69
C LEU A 277 -40.76 77.15 -20.93
N HIS A 278 -40.28 76.69 -22.08
CA HIS A 278 -40.36 77.45 -23.33
C HIS A 278 -41.80 77.75 -23.77
N LEU A 279 -42.73 76.82 -23.56
CA LEU A 279 -44.15 77.08 -23.78
C LEU A 279 -44.67 78.20 -22.87
N LEU A 280 -44.32 78.17 -21.58
CA LEU A 280 -44.70 79.21 -20.62
C LEU A 280 -44.05 80.57 -20.93
N GLU A 281 -42.80 80.61 -21.39
CA GLU A 281 -42.12 81.83 -21.83
C GLU A 281 -42.81 82.44 -23.06
N LYS A 282 -43.20 81.61 -24.03
CA LYS A 282 -43.97 82.03 -25.20
C LYS A 282 -45.30 82.66 -24.78
N GLU A 283 -46.03 82.03 -23.87
CA GLU A 283 -47.26 82.58 -23.29
C GLU A 283 -47.00 83.90 -22.56
N ASN A 284 -45.93 84.01 -21.78
CA ASN A 284 -45.55 85.22 -21.07
C ASN A 284 -45.27 86.40 -22.02
N LEU A 285 -44.53 86.17 -23.11
CA LEU A 285 -44.27 87.18 -24.14
C LEU A 285 -45.54 87.62 -24.85
N GLN A 286 -46.45 86.69 -25.14
CA GLN A 286 -47.76 87.01 -25.72
C GLN A 286 -48.59 87.88 -24.78
N LEU A 287 -48.59 87.59 -23.48
CA LEU A 287 -49.27 88.41 -22.48
C LEU A 287 -48.63 89.81 -22.36
N LYS A 288 -47.30 89.91 -22.41
CA LYS A 288 -46.58 91.20 -22.41
C LYS A 288 -46.93 92.06 -23.62
N SER A 289 -47.00 91.46 -24.83
CA SER A 289 -47.43 92.19 -26.04
C SER A 289 -48.84 92.72 -25.88
N LYS A 290 -49.78 91.87 -25.42
CA LYS A 290 -51.17 92.28 -25.17
C LYS A 290 -51.26 93.42 -24.14
N MET A 291 -50.45 93.38 -23.09
CA MET A 291 -50.38 94.46 -22.10
C MET A 291 -49.90 95.77 -22.74
N HIS A 292 -48.87 95.71 -23.58
CA HIS A 292 -48.36 96.89 -24.29
C HIS A 292 -49.40 97.49 -25.24
N ASP A 293 -50.13 96.64 -25.98
CA ASP A 293 -51.20 97.09 -26.87
C ASP A 293 -52.30 97.82 -26.08
N LEU A 294 -52.73 97.27 -24.93
CA LEU A 294 -53.69 97.91 -24.03
C LEU A 294 -53.16 99.21 -23.40
N GLU A 295 -51.86 99.29 -23.09
CA GLU A 295 -51.23 100.52 -22.60
C GLU A 295 -51.23 101.62 -23.68
N MET A 296 -50.94 101.26 -24.93
CA MET A 296 -51.01 102.19 -26.07
C MET A 296 -52.45 102.67 -26.30
N GLU A 297 -53.44 101.78 -26.27
CA GLU A 297 -54.86 102.16 -26.36
C GLU A 297 -55.24 103.14 -25.26
N ARG A 298 -54.86 102.83 -24.01
CA ARG A 298 -55.10 103.72 -22.85
C ARG A 298 -54.43 105.09 -23.02
N ASP A 299 -53.24 105.16 -23.59
CA ASP A 299 -52.52 106.42 -23.79
C ASP A 299 -53.10 107.23 -24.97
N LEU A 300 -53.64 106.56 -26.00
CA LEU A 300 -54.42 107.22 -27.06
C LEU A 300 -55.73 107.79 -26.51
N ASP A 301 -56.46 107.03 -25.70
CA ASP A 301 -57.67 107.49 -25.02
C ASP A 301 -57.37 108.68 -24.10
N ARG A 302 -56.23 108.65 -23.39
CA ARG A 302 -55.76 109.78 -22.57
C ARG A 302 -55.54 111.05 -23.39
N LYS A 303 -54.80 110.95 -24.50
CA LYS A 303 -54.58 112.09 -25.41
C LYS A 303 -55.90 112.61 -25.98
N ARG A 304 -56.82 111.69 -26.32
CA ARG A 304 -58.13 112.08 -26.82
C ARG A 304 -58.96 112.82 -25.76
N MET A 305 -58.89 112.38 -24.50
CA MET A 305 -59.50 113.11 -23.39
C MET A 305 -58.86 114.49 -23.19
N GLU A 306 -57.53 114.60 -23.29
CA GLU A 306 -56.82 115.88 -23.22
C GLU A 306 -57.25 116.83 -24.35
N GLU A 307 -57.29 116.37 -25.60
CA GLU A 307 -57.80 117.14 -26.76
C GLU A 307 -59.24 117.63 -26.53
N LEU A 308 -60.13 116.74 -26.07
CA LEU A 308 -61.51 117.10 -25.79
C LEU A 308 -61.63 118.11 -24.65
N LEU A 309 -60.76 118.03 -23.63
CA LEU A 309 -60.71 119.02 -22.55
C LEU A 309 -60.21 120.38 -23.06
N GLU A 310 -59.21 120.40 -23.94
CA GLU A 310 -58.72 121.62 -24.58
C GLU A 310 -59.78 122.24 -25.51
N GLU A 311 -60.43 121.45 -26.36
CA GLU A 311 -61.55 121.88 -27.21
C GLU A 311 -62.69 122.44 -26.35
N ASN A 312 -63.04 121.77 -25.24
CA ASN A 312 -64.08 122.23 -24.33
C ASN A 312 -63.67 123.55 -23.65
N LEU A 313 -62.41 123.70 -23.22
CA LEU A 313 -61.91 124.96 -22.67
C LEU A 313 -61.97 126.09 -23.70
N VAL A 314 -61.60 125.82 -24.96
CA VAL A 314 -61.69 126.82 -26.04
C VAL A 314 -63.14 127.20 -26.30
N LEU A 315 -64.06 126.24 -26.31
CA LEU A 315 -65.49 126.50 -26.44
C LEU A 315 -66.04 127.30 -25.26
N GLU A 316 -65.65 126.98 -24.03
CA GLU A 316 -65.99 127.76 -22.83
C GLU A 316 -65.44 129.19 -22.92
N MET A 317 -64.20 129.35 -23.38
CA MET A 317 -63.59 130.67 -23.61
C MET A 317 -64.31 131.45 -24.70
N ALA A 318 -64.67 130.81 -25.82
CA ALA A 318 -65.41 131.44 -26.91
C ALA A 318 -66.85 131.78 -26.50
N GLN A 319 -67.51 130.91 -25.73
CA GLN A 319 -68.82 131.19 -25.14
C GLN A 319 -68.72 132.38 -24.18
N LYS A 320 -67.70 132.41 -23.31
CA LYS A 320 -67.46 133.52 -22.39
C LYS A 320 -67.17 134.81 -23.15
N GLN A 321 -66.32 134.78 -24.17
CA GLN A 321 -66.04 135.93 -25.04
C GLN A 321 -67.29 136.40 -25.77
N SER A 322 -68.12 135.49 -26.31
CA SER A 322 -69.38 135.85 -26.95
C SER A 322 -70.39 136.44 -25.94
N MET A 323 -70.43 135.93 -24.71
CA MET A 323 -71.20 136.52 -23.62
C MET A 323 -70.66 137.92 -23.26
N ASP A 324 -69.35 138.08 -23.17
CA ASP A 324 -68.67 139.36 -22.90
C ASP A 324 -68.89 140.36 -24.05
N GLU A 325 -68.86 139.91 -25.31
CA GLU A 325 -69.19 140.69 -26.50
C GLU A 325 -70.68 141.03 -26.54
N SER A 326 -71.58 140.14 -26.08
CA SER A 326 -73.00 140.44 -25.94
C SER A 326 -73.25 141.45 -24.81
N LEU A 327 -72.50 141.37 -23.72
CA LEU A 327 -72.48 142.39 -22.67
C LEU A 327 -71.89 143.70 -23.21
N HIS A 328 -70.86 143.65 -24.06
CA HIS A 328 -70.23 144.82 -24.67
C HIS A 328 -71.11 145.46 -25.75
N LEU A 329 -71.80 144.69 -26.58
CA LEU A 329 -72.82 145.15 -27.53
C LEU A 329 -74.07 145.62 -26.79
N GLY A 330 -74.44 145.00 -25.68
CA GLY A 330 -75.42 145.53 -24.74
C GLY A 330 -75.00 146.89 -24.22
N TRP A 331 -73.74 147.02 -23.82
CA TRP A 331 -73.13 148.28 -23.41
C TRP A 331 -73.01 149.28 -24.57
N GLU A 332 -72.65 148.89 -25.79
CA GLU A 332 -72.57 149.78 -26.96
C GLU A 332 -73.95 150.20 -27.46
N LEU A 333 -74.97 149.34 -27.38
CA LEU A 333 -76.37 149.69 -27.59
C LEU A 333 -76.85 150.66 -26.50
N GLU A 334 -76.38 150.50 -25.27
CA GLU A 334 -76.66 151.42 -24.16
C GLU A 334 -75.89 152.76 -24.33
N GLN A 335 -74.66 152.75 -24.86
CA GLN A 335 -73.80 153.91 -25.10
C GLN A 335 -74.11 154.67 -26.41
N LEU A 336 -74.65 154.02 -27.45
CA LEU A 336 -75.13 154.69 -28.67
C LEU A 336 -76.55 155.27 -28.51
N SER A 337 -77.21 155.01 -27.37
CA SER A 337 -78.58 155.47 -27.11
C SER A 337 -78.68 156.83 -26.40
N LYS A 338 -77.59 157.47 -25.96
CA LYS A 338 -77.60 158.86 -25.45
C LYS A 338 -76.20 159.41 -25.13
N THR A 339 -75.98 160.65 -25.55
CA THR A 339 -75.32 161.69 -24.72
C THR A 339 -76.33 162.84 -24.54
N PRO A 340 -76.30 163.66 -23.47
CA PRO A 340 -75.53 163.64 -22.20
C PRO A 340 -76.48 163.49 -20.96
N GLU A 341 -76.05 163.25 -19.70
CA GLU A 341 -75.41 164.17 -18.71
C GLU A 341 -74.90 163.43 -17.43
N LEU A 342 -73.71 163.84 -16.93
CA LEU A 342 -73.15 163.97 -15.55
C LEU A 342 -73.34 162.90 -14.42
N THR A 343 -72.25 162.41 -13.79
CA THR A 343 -71.75 162.78 -12.42
C THR A 343 -70.61 161.89 -11.82
N ASP A 344 -69.66 162.57 -11.15
CA ASP A 344 -68.85 162.30 -9.93
C ASP A 344 -67.90 161.10 -9.66
N ALA A 345 -66.79 161.42 -8.98
CA ALA A 345 -65.71 160.58 -8.43
C ALA A 345 -66.11 159.76 -7.16
N PRO A 346 -65.26 158.85 -6.60
CA PRO A 346 -64.21 159.26 -5.62
C PRO A 346 -62.97 158.30 -5.46
N GLN A 347 -62.08 158.63 -4.50
CA GLN A 347 -60.79 158.00 -4.13
C GLN A 347 -60.80 157.16 -2.81
N LYS A 348 -59.90 156.14 -2.71
CA LYS A 348 -59.02 155.61 -1.58
C LYS A 348 -59.54 155.19 -0.16
N SER A 349 -58.90 154.16 0.48
CA SER A 349 -58.13 154.22 1.78
C SER A 349 -57.59 152.85 2.31
N LEU A 350 -56.47 152.83 3.06
CA LEU A 350 -55.60 151.68 3.42
C LEU A 350 -55.39 151.48 4.95
N GLY A 351 -56.45 151.55 5.77
CA GLY A 351 -56.35 151.67 7.24
C GLY A 351 -56.96 150.58 8.12
N GLU A 352 -57.68 149.60 7.57
CA GLU A 352 -58.51 148.66 8.37
C GLU A 352 -57.93 147.23 8.51
N GLU A 353 -56.84 146.90 7.80
CA GLU A 353 -56.26 145.54 7.72
C GLU A 353 -55.50 145.04 8.98
N VAL A 354 -55.26 145.88 9.99
CA VAL A 354 -54.30 145.54 11.06
C VAL A 354 -54.95 145.13 12.40
N ASN A 355 -56.25 145.34 12.62
CA ASN A 355 -56.89 144.98 13.89
C ASN A 355 -57.58 143.59 13.92
N GLU A 356 -57.75 142.92 12.77
CA GLU A 356 -58.53 141.68 12.68
C GLU A 356 -57.72 140.37 12.83
N LEU A 357 -56.38 140.43 12.71
CA LEU A 357 -55.51 139.23 12.68
C LEU A 357 -55.06 138.70 14.05
N THR A 358 -55.26 139.42 15.14
CA THR A 358 -54.66 139.05 16.45
C THR A 358 -55.55 138.18 17.34
N SER A 359 -56.86 138.08 17.07
CA SER A 359 -57.83 137.46 17.99
C SER A 359 -58.18 135.99 17.70
N SER A 360 -57.78 135.41 16.56
CA SER A 360 -58.21 134.07 16.11
C SER A 360 -57.28 132.90 16.51
N ARG A 361 -56.05 133.17 16.97
CA ARG A 361 -55.01 132.13 17.17
C ARG A 361 -55.05 131.45 18.55
N LEU A 362 -55.70 132.04 19.55
CA LEU A 362 -55.69 131.55 20.94
C LEU A 362 -56.63 130.34 21.18
N LEU A 363 -57.75 130.23 20.46
CA LEU A 363 -58.82 129.24 20.73
C LEU A 363 -58.52 127.81 20.24
N LYS A 364 -57.54 127.62 19.34
CA LYS A 364 -57.25 126.29 18.74
C LYS A 364 -56.43 125.37 19.64
N LEU A 365 -55.55 125.91 20.48
CA LEU A 365 -54.61 125.11 21.28
C LEU A 365 -55.26 124.46 22.51
N GLU A 366 -56.40 124.96 22.98
CA GLU A 366 -57.07 124.45 24.18
C GLU A 366 -57.78 123.10 23.97
N LYS A 367 -58.17 122.76 22.74
CA LYS A 367 -58.95 121.53 22.44
C LYS A 367 -58.12 120.26 22.25
N GLU A 368 -56.83 120.35 21.94
CA GLU A 368 -56.01 119.17 21.63
C GLU A 368 -55.52 118.42 22.89
N ASN A 369 -55.38 119.11 24.02
CA ASN A 369 -54.78 118.53 25.23
C ASN A 369 -55.71 117.54 25.97
N GLN A 370 -57.03 117.64 25.80
CA GLN A 370 -57.99 116.73 26.46
C GLN A 370 -58.11 115.34 25.77
N ALA A 371 -57.70 115.18 24.51
CA ALA A 371 -57.91 113.94 23.76
C ALA A 371 -56.89 112.83 24.06
N LEU A 372 -55.69 113.18 24.56
CA LEU A 372 -54.59 112.23 24.71
C LEU A 372 -54.65 111.39 25.99
N LEU A 373 -55.25 111.90 27.07
CA LEU A 373 -55.31 111.20 28.36
C LEU A 373 -56.21 109.96 28.34
N LYS A 374 -57.27 109.95 27.52
CA LYS A 374 -58.22 108.82 27.43
C LYS A 374 -57.65 107.56 26.78
N LYS A 375 -56.56 107.68 26.02
CA LYS A 375 -56.03 106.59 25.18
C LYS A 375 -55.09 105.63 25.91
N VAL A 376 -54.65 105.99 27.11
CA VAL A 376 -53.60 105.26 27.84
C VAL A 376 -54.18 104.18 28.77
N GLU A 377 -55.39 104.35 29.31
CA GLU A 377 -55.98 103.42 30.27
C GLU A 377 -56.50 102.10 29.63
N GLU A 378 -56.90 102.11 28.35
CA GLU A 378 -57.40 100.92 27.65
C GLU A 378 -56.31 99.89 27.30
N LEU A 379 -55.03 100.29 27.30
CA LEU A 379 -53.94 99.44 26.81
C LEU A 379 -53.35 98.46 27.85
N LYS A 380 -53.69 98.57 29.14
CA LYS A 380 -53.07 97.74 30.20
C LYS A 380 -53.82 96.44 30.55
N GLY A 381 -55.11 96.31 30.21
CA GLY A 381 -55.93 95.14 30.59
C GLY A 381 -55.82 93.92 29.66
N THR A 382 -55.34 94.10 28.43
CA THR A 382 -55.38 93.09 27.36
C THR A 382 -54.13 92.21 27.25
N ALA A 383 -53.04 92.51 27.98
CA ALA A 383 -51.76 91.86 27.74
C ALA A 383 -51.67 90.38 28.22
N SER A 384 -52.23 90.02 29.38
CA SER A 384 -51.88 88.76 30.05
C SER A 384 -52.63 87.50 29.56
N GLN A 385 -53.83 87.63 29.00
CA GLN A 385 -54.55 86.49 28.39
C GLN A 385 -54.13 86.25 26.94
N ASP A 386 -53.58 87.26 26.30
CA ASP A 386 -53.19 87.24 24.90
C ASP A 386 -51.87 86.48 24.70
N ASP A 387 -50.98 86.49 25.69
CA ASP A 387 -49.64 85.89 25.58
C ASP A 387 -49.65 84.35 25.64
N THR A 388 -50.57 83.71 26.36
CA THR A 388 -50.71 82.24 26.39
C THR A 388 -51.40 81.70 25.13
N ALA A 389 -52.34 82.44 24.56
CA ALA A 389 -52.93 82.15 23.26
C ALA A 389 -51.92 82.37 22.11
N LYS A 390 -51.01 83.33 22.22
CA LYS A 390 -49.92 83.54 21.26
C LYS A 390 -48.92 82.39 21.25
N LEU A 391 -48.54 81.84 22.41
CA LEU A 391 -47.54 80.77 22.48
C LEU A 391 -48.00 79.45 21.82
N THR A 392 -49.27 79.08 22.01
CA THR A 392 -49.86 77.87 21.39
C THR A 392 -50.07 78.04 19.89
N LYS A 393 -50.46 79.24 19.43
CA LYS A 393 -50.50 79.59 18.00
C LYS A 393 -49.11 79.57 17.38
N ALA A 394 -48.11 80.16 18.03
CA ALA A 394 -46.73 80.18 17.55
C ALA A 394 -46.14 78.77 17.42
N ASN A 395 -46.51 77.83 18.30
CA ASN A 395 -46.01 76.45 18.22
C ASN A 395 -46.66 75.64 17.08
N GLN A 396 -47.97 75.82 16.85
CA GLN A 396 -48.64 75.26 15.67
C GLN A 396 -48.14 75.89 14.37
N GLU A 397 -47.81 77.18 14.40
CA GLU A 397 -47.23 77.90 13.28
C GLU A 397 -45.80 77.44 13.01
N ASN A 398 -44.98 77.19 14.03
CA ASN A 398 -43.66 76.57 13.89
C ASN A 398 -43.71 75.18 13.25
N GLN A 399 -44.68 74.35 13.66
CA GLN A 399 -44.85 73.02 13.08
C GLN A 399 -45.28 73.08 11.61
N LYS A 400 -46.14 74.04 11.26
CA LYS A 400 -46.52 74.32 9.86
C LYS A 400 -45.35 74.88 9.06
N LEU A 401 -44.54 75.75 9.65
CA LEU A 401 -43.36 76.34 9.02
C LEU A 401 -42.27 75.28 8.79
N ASN A 402 -42.04 74.35 9.71
CA ASN A 402 -41.09 73.25 9.51
C ASN A 402 -41.55 72.30 8.41
N GLN A 403 -42.83 71.93 8.37
CA GLN A 403 -43.36 71.16 7.24
C GLN A 403 -43.29 71.93 5.92
N LYS A 404 -43.34 73.27 5.96
CA LYS A 404 -43.19 74.12 4.78
C LYS A 404 -41.72 74.24 4.36
N LEU A 405 -40.79 74.31 5.29
CA LEU A 405 -39.35 74.25 5.04
C LEU A 405 -38.95 72.93 4.42
N GLU A 406 -39.41 71.80 4.95
CA GLU A 406 -39.09 70.47 4.42
C GLU A 406 -39.68 70.28 3.01
N ARG A 407 -40.88 70.82 2.75
CA ARG A 407 -41.44 70.87 1.38
C ARG A 407 -40.60 71.75 0.46
N LEU A 408 -40.21 72.94 0.91
CA LEU A 408 -39.38 73.87 0.14
C LEU A 408 -37.98 73.34 -0.12
N GLU A 409 -37.37 72.61 0.82
CA GLU A 409 -36.07 71.98 0.63
C GLU A 409 -36.14 70.83 -0.39
N ASN A 410 -37.20 70.02 -0.34
CA ASN A 410 -37.46 69.01 -1.35
C ASN A 410 -37.75 69.63 -2.72
N GLU A 411 -38.55 70.71 -2.78
CA GLU A 411 -38.79 71.46 -4.01
C GLU A 411 -37.48 72.05 -4.57
N LEU A 412 -36.62 72.62 -3.73
CA LEU A 412 -35.34 73.20 -4.15
C LEU A 412 -34.33 72.14 -4.61
N MET A 413 -34.36 70.94 -4.01
CA MET A 413 -33.57 69.80 -4.47
C MET A 413 -34.05 69.31 -5.84
N VAL A 414 -35.36 69.14 -6.00
CA VAL A 414 -35.99 68.77 -7.27
C VAL A 414 -35.68 69.83 -8.34
N ASP A 415 -35.70 71.11 -7.99
CA ASP A 415 -35.36 72.20 -8.90
C ASP A 415 -33.88 72.20 -9.27
N ARG A 416 -32.96 71.88 -8.35
CA ARG A 416 -31.53 71.75 -8.66
C ARG A 416 -31.22 70.59 -9.58
N GLU A 417 -31.85 69.45 -9.34
CA GLU A 417 -31.76 68.31 -10.25
C GLU A 417 -32.40 68.69 -11.58
N SER A 418 -33.54 69.38 -11.57
CA SER A 418 -34.20 69.91 -12.77
C SER A 418 -33.30 70.81 -13.62
N LEU A 419 -32.49 71.63 -12.96
CA LEU A 419 -31.59 72.57 -13.60
C LEU A 419 -30.40 71.86 -14.22
N ARG A 420 -29.69 70.98 -13.48
CA ARG A 420 -28.54 70.22 -14.04
C ARG A 420 -28.95 69.33 -15.19
N SER A 421 -30.15 68.83 -15.06
CA SER A 421 -30.70 67.91 -16.00
C SER A 421 -31.12 68.71 -17.25
N ALA A 422 -31.73 69.91 -17.12
CA ALA A 422 -31.96 70.83 -18.23
C ALA A 422 -30.66 71.37 -18.83
N GLU A 423 -29.59 71.50 -18.05
CA GLU A 423 -28.23 71.81 -18.52
C GLU A 423 -27.67 70.65 -19.34
N SER A 424 -27.81 69.41 -18.88
CA SER A 424 -27.37 68.22 -19.63
C SER A 424 -28.14 68.09 -20.95
N LEU A 425 -29.45 68.37 -20.93
CA LEU A 425 -30.23 68.53 -22.14
C LEU A 425 -29.68 69.64 -23.00
N SER A 426 -29.48 70.83 -22.43
CA SER A 426 -28.97 71.95 -23.19
C SER A 426 -27.63 71.58 -23.83
N THR A 427 -26.77 70.82 -23.15
CA THR A 427 -25.52 70.31 -23.73
C THR A 427 -25.78 69.31 -24.85
N ASP A 428 -26.77 68.44 -24.73
CA ASP A 428 -27.10 67.45 -25.76
C ASP A 428 -27.83 68.06 -26.94
N LEU A 429 -28.74 69.01 -26.74
CA LEU A 429 -29.31 69.85 -27.78
C LEU A 429 -28.25 70.75 -28.40
N MET A 430 -27.23 71.18 -27.66
CA MET A 430 -26.08 71.90 -28.24
C MET A 430 -25.19 70.95 -29.05
N LYS A 431 -25.01 69.69 -28.64
CA LYS A 431 -24.32 68.67 -29.44
C LYS A 431 -25.15 68.30 -30.67
N GLU A 432 -26.45 68.11 -30.53
CA GLU A 432 -27.37 67.81 -31.62
C GLU A 432 -27.48 69.01 -32.57
N LYS A 433 -27.56 70.24 -32.04
CA LYS A 433 -27.47 71.48 -32.82
C LYS A 433 -26.12 71.59 -33.50
N ALA A 434 -25.00 71.26 -32.85
CA ALA A 434 -23.69 71.26 -33.50
C ALA A 434 -23.58 70.17 -34.57
N LEU A 435 -24.19 69.01 -34.34
CA LEU A 435 -24.29 67.94 -35.33
C LEU A 435 -25.20 68.36 -36.50
N LEU A 436 -26.33 69.00 -36.23
CA LEU A 436 -27.26 69.53 -37.22
C LEU A 436 -26.69 70.74 -37.95
N GLU A 437 -25.92 71.58 -37.31
CA GLU A 437 -25.14 72.65 -37.93
C GLU A 437 -24.04 72.04 -38.79
N LYS A 438 -23.39 70.97 -38.34
CA LYS A 438 -22.43 70.22 -39.17
C LYS A 438 -23.11 69.49 -40.32
N THR A 439 -24.33 68.97 -40.15
CA THR A 439 -25.08 68.38 -41.28
C THR A 439 -25.60 69.46 -42.21
N LEU A 440 -26.06 70.59 -41.71
CA LEU A 440 -26.45 71.75 -42.51
C LEU A 440 -25.26 72.38 -43.21
N GLU A 441 -24.08 72.42 -42.58
CA GLU A 441 -22.85 72.92 -43.19
C GLU A 441 -22.35 71.92 -44.22
N THR A 442 -22.36 70.62 -43.95
CA THR A 442 -22.04 69.62 -45.00
C THR A 442 -23.06 69.62 -46.12
N LEU A 443 -24.35 69.86 -45.85
CA LEU A 443 -25.40 70.03 -46.87
C LEU A 443 -25.24 71.36 -47.62
N ARG A 444 -24.86 72.45 -46.94
CA ARG A 444 -24.56 73.74 -47.55
C ARG A 444 -23.32 73.64 -48.40
N GLU A 445 -22.22 73.11 -47.90
CA GLU A 445 -21.01 72.84 -48.67
C GLU A 445 -21.29 71.85 -49.81
N ASN A 446 -22.13 70.83 -49.64
CA ASN A 446 -22.55 69.96 -50.73
C ASN A 446 -23.35 70.75 -51.76
N SER A 447 -24.31 71.57 -51.33
CA SER A 447 -25.15 72.40 -52.19
C SER A 447 -24.33 73.49 -52.86
N GLU A 448 -23.34 74.07 -52.19
CA GLU A 448 -22.44 75.11 -52.69
C GLU A 448 -21.39 74.48 -53.59
N ARG A 449 -20.91 73.26 -53.32
CA ARG A 449 -20.11 72.47 -54.25
C ARG A 449 -20.92 72.07 -55.48
N GLN A 450 -22.21 71.77 -55.32
CA GLN A 450 -23.13 71.52 -56.44
C GLN A 450 -23.44 72.82 -57.19
N THR A 451 -23.63 73.94 -56.51
CA THR A 451 -23.92 75.25 -57.12
C THR A 451 -22.68 75.80 -57.80
N LYS A 452 -21.49 75.67 -57.19
CA LYS A 452 -20.19 75.93 -57.80
C LYS A 452 -19.93 74.97 -58.95
N GLY A 453 -20.29 73.70 -58.82
CA GLY A 453 -20.23 72.71 -59.90
C GLY A 453 -21.10 73.13 -61.07
N LEU A 454 -22.36 73.50 -60.82
CA LEU A 454 -23.30 74.02 -61.80
C LEU A 454 -22.92 75.39 -62.33
N GLU A 455 -22.32 76.28 -61.53
CA GLU A 455 -21.81 77.59 -61.95
C GLU A 455 -20.54 77.45 -62.77
N GLN A 456 -19.66 76.52 -62.43
CA GLN A 456 -18.50 76.14 -63.23
C GLN A 456 -18.96 75.49 -64.51
N GLU A 457 -19.96 74.60 -64.49
CA GLU A 457 -20.56 74.01 -65.67
C GLU A 457 -21.26 75.07 -66.51
N ASN A 458 -21.99 76.01 -65.92
CA ASN A 458 -22.66 77.09 -66.63
C ASN A 458 -21.68 78.15 -67.13
N LYS A 459 -20.56 78.40 -66.42
CA LYS A 459 -19.42 79.17 -66.91
C LYS A 459 -18.71 78.43 -68.03
N HIS A 460 -18.49 77.12 -67.93
CA HIS A 460 -17.88 76.29 -68.95
C HIS A 460 -18.77 76.21 -70.17
N LEU A 461 -20.09 76.06 -70.02
CA LEU A 461 -21.08 76.09 -71.09
C LEU A 461 -21.17 77.50 -71.69
N SER A 462 -21.18 78.55 -70.88
CA SER A 462 -21.17 79.95 -71.36
C SER A 462 -19.87 80.30 -72.08
N GLN A 463 -18.72 79.82 -71.59
CA GLN A 463 -17.41 79.92 -72.22
C GLN A 463 -17.34 79.06 -73.47
N THR A 464 -17.96 77.88 -73.48
CA THR A 464 -18.03 77.00 -74.66
C THR A 464 -18.93 77.62 -75.70
N ILE A 465 -20.08 78.19 -75.33
CA ILE A 465 -20.98 78.95 -76.21
C ILE A 465 -20.28 80.22 -76.70
N SER A 466 -19.55 80.94 -75.84
CA SER A 466 -18.72 82.10 -76.21
C SER A 466 -17.60 81.71 -77.16
N SER A 467 -16.90 80.60 -76.89
CA SER A 467 -15.80 80.08 -77.71
C SER A 467 -16.31 79.43 -78.98
N LEU A 468 -17.52 78.88 -79.02
CA LEU A 468 -18.19 78.38 -80.22
C LEU A 468 -18.69 79.56 -81.07
N ARG A 469 -19.26 80.60 -80.46
CA ARG A 469 -19.61 81.86 -81.12
C ARG A 469 -18.36 82.56 -81.67
N GLN A 470 -17.26 82.58 -80.91
CA GLN A 470 -15.97 83.11 -81.31
C GLN A 470 -15.26 82.20 -82.33
N ARG A 471 -15.36 80.87 -82.26
CA ARG A 471 -14.86 79.93 -83.29
C ARG A 471 -15.66 79.99 -84.59
N CYS A 472 -16.95 80.35 -84.53
CA CYS A 472 -17.73 80.75 -85.69
C CYS A 472 -17.27 82.10 -86.27
N GLN A 473 -16.48 82.88 -85.51
CA GLN A 473 -16.01 84.22 -85.88
C GLN A 473 -14.50 84.31 -86.14
N VAL A 474 -13.71 83.27 -85.83
CA VAL A 474 -12.24 83.25 -85.89
C VAL A 474 -11.72 82.07 -86.73
N GLY A 475 -10.67 82.33 -87.51
CA GLY A 475 -10.08 81.42 -88.50
C GLY A 475 -9.49 80.12 -87.95
N ALA A 476 -9.19 79.18 -88.86
CA ALA A 476 -8.92 77.76 -88.61
C ALA A 476 -7.82 77.44 -87.58
N GLU A 477 -6.84 78.32 -87.37
CA GLU A 477 -5.74 78.11 -86.42
C GLU A 477 -6.17 78.19 -84.94
N ALA A 478 -7.17 79.01 -84.61
CA ALA A 478 -7.68 79.09 -83.24
C ALA A 478 -8.41 77.80 -82.81
N ARG A 479 -9.07 77.12 -83.77
CA ARG A 479 -9.79 75.88 -83.51
C ARG A 479 -8.89 74.71 -83.14
N VAL A 480 -7.67 74.66 -83.68
CA VAL A 480 -6.71 73.59 -83.36
C VAL A 480 -6.19 73.72 -81.92
N LYS A 481 -5.86 74.95 -81.49
CA LYS A 481 -5.37 75.20 -80.12
C LYS A 481 -6.40 74.90 -79.02
N ASP A 482 -7.69 75.06 -79.31
CA ASP A 482 -8.75 74.72 -78.34
C ASP A 482 -8.88 73.20 -78.16
N VAL A 483 -8.80 72.44 -79.26
CA VAL A 483 -8.81 70.96 -79.23
C VAL A 483 -7.58 70.40 -78.49
N GLU A 484 -6.41 71.03 -78.63
CA GLU A 484 -5.21 70.64 -77.89
C GLU A 484 -5.37 70.82 -76.37
N LYS A 485 -6.07 71.87 -75.93
CA LYS A 485 -6.36 72.10 -74.51
C LYS A 485 -7.39 71.12 -73.96
N GLU A 486 -8.46 70.84 -74.70
CA GLU A 486 -9.47 69.85 -74.33
C GLU A 486 -8.85 68.44 -74.18
N ASN A 487 -7.97 68.04 -75.09
CA ASN A 487 -7.25 66.77 -74.97
C ASN A 487 -6.34 66.71 -73.74
N ARG A 488 -5.71 67.82 -73.34
CA ARG A 488 -4.88 67.85 -72.13
C ARG A 488 -5.71 67.63 -70.86
N VAL A 489 -6.87 68.29 -70.74
CA VAL A 489 -7.77 68.13 -69.57
C VAL A 489 -8.36 66.72 -69.52
N LEU A 490 -8.73 66.14 -70.67
CA LEU A 490 -9.20 64.76 -70.73
C LEU A 490 -8.12 63.76 -70.28
N HIS A 491 -6.86 63.98 -70.67
CA HIS A 491 -5.76 63.16 -70.19
C HIS A 491 -5.58 63.24 -68.67
N GLU A 492 -5.65 64.44 -68.09
CA GLU A 492 -5.57 64.63 -66.63
C GLU A 492 -6.71 63.91 -65.90
N SER A 493 -7.96 64.03 -66.39
CA SER A 493 -9.11 63.32 -65.82
C SER A 493 -9.00 61.79 -65.95
N ILE A 494 -8.45 61.28 -67.05
CA ILE A 494 -8.20 59.85 -67.24
C ILE A 494 -7.12 59.37 -66.25
N CYS A 495 -6.07 60.14 -66.03
CA CYS A 495 -5.04 59.82 -65.04
C CYS A 495 -5.61 59.77 -63.61
N GLU A 496 -6.46 60.73 -63.23
CA GLU A 496 -7.08 60.76 -61.90
C GLU A 496 -8.05 59.59 -61.66
N THR A 497 -8.90 59.28 -62.65
CA THR A 497 -9.85 58.16 -62.56
C THR A 497 -9.12 56.81 -62.55
N THR A 498 -8.06 56.67 -63.33
CA THR A 498 -7.18 55.49 -63.29
C THR A 498 -6.51 55.36 -61.92
N GLY A 499 -6.08 56.46 -61.30
CA GLY A 499 -5.52 56.46 -59.94
C GLY A 499 -6.52 56.02 -58.87
N LYS A 500 -7.78 56.48 -58.96
CA LYS A 500 -8.87 56.04 -58.06
C LYS A 500 -9.21 54.56 -58.25
N LEU A 501 -9.27 54.10 -59.50
CA LEU A 501 -9.50 52.69 -59.82
C LEU A 501 -8.41 51.79 -59.21
N ASN A 502 -7.14 52.16 -59.36
CA ASN A 502 -6.02 51.40 -58.80
C ASN A 502 -6.08 51.30 -57.27
N LYS A 503 -6.51 52.36 -56.58
CA LYS A 503 -6.71 52.34 -55.12
C LYS A 503 -7.81 51.36 -54.71
N LEU A 504 -8.97 51.42 -55.37
CA LEU A 504 -10.08 50.49 -55.12
C LEU A 504 -9.71 49.03 -55.44
N GLU A 505 -8.90 48.80 -56.48
CA GLU A 505 -8.39 47.47 -56.80
C GLU A 505 -7.45 46.93 -55.71
N PHE A 506 -6.62 47.80 -55.13
CA PHE A 506 -5.75 47.43 -54.01
C PHE A 506 -6.57 47.09 -52.75
N GLU A 507 -7.54 47.93 -52.38
CA GLU A 507 -8.46 47.68 -51.26
C GLU A 507 -9.24 46.36 -51.46
N ARG A 508 -9.74 46.11 -52.68
CA ARG A 508 -10.41 44.84 -53.03
C ARG A 508 -9.47 43.64 -52.86
N LYS A 509 -8.20 43.75 -53.24
CA LYS A 509 -7.21 42.68 -53.05
C LYS A 509 -6.92 42.46 -51.56
N GLN A 510 -6.87 43.52 -50.76
CA GLN A 510 -6.65 43.43 -49.32
C GLN A 510 -7.83 42.75 -48.60
N LEU A 511 -9.06 43.17 -48.87
CA LEU A 511 -10.26 42.57 -48.31
C LEU A 511 -10.41 41.08 -48.68
N ARG A 512 -9.98 40.68 -49.89
CA ARG A 512 -9.95 39.25 -50.27
C ARG A 512 -9.00 38.44 -49.40
N LYS A 513 -7.79 38.96 -49.12
CA LYS A 513 -6.82 38.30 -48.23
C LYS A 513 -7.35 38.20 -46.80
N GLU A 514 -8.01 39.24 -46.31
CA GLU A 514 -8.63 39.23 -44.99
C GLU A 514 -9.76 38.20 -44.89
N LEU A 515 -10.59 38.08 -45.94
CA LEU A 515 -11.63 37.05 -46.01
C LEU A 515 -11.06 35.63 -46.05
N GLU A 516 -10.00 35.39 -46.81
CA GLU A 516 -9.29 34.10 -46.84
C GLU A 516 -8.72 33.75 -45.46
N LEU A 517 -8.09 34.71 -44.77
CA LEU A 517 -7.59 34.52 -43.41
C LEU A 517 -8.72 34.17 -42.41
N MET A 518 -9.89 34.82 -42.54
CA MET A 518 -11.03 34.52 -41.69
C MET A 518 -11.62 33.13 -41.97
N LYS A 519 -11.59 32.66 -43.22
CA LYS A 519 -11.99 31.29 -43.56
C LYS A 519 -11.04 30.26 -42.94
N GLU A 520 -9.73 30.45 -43.06
CA GLU A 520 -8.75 29.55 -42.41
C GLU A 520 -8.92 29.51 -40.89
N LYS A 521 -9.22 30.66 -40.27
CA LYS A 521 -9.51 30.70 -38.83
C LYS A 521 -10.78 29.94 -38.47
N GLY A 522 -11.83 30.02 -39.30
CA GLY A 522 -13.06 29.25 -39.15
C GLY A 522 -12.80 27.74 -39.25
N GLU A 523 -12.09 27.29 -40.28
CA GLU A 523 -11.71 25.88 -40.46
C GLU A 523 -10.89 25.35 -39.26
N ARG A 524 -9.93 26.14 -38.77
CA ARG A 524 -9.16 25.78 -37.56
C ARG A 524 -10.04 25.70 -36.31
N ALA A 525 -11.06 26.55 -36.17
CA ALA A 525 -12.00 26.49 -35.05
C ALA A 525 -12.85 25.21 -35.11
N GLU A 526 -13.36 24.86 -36.29
CA GLU A 526 -14.11 23.60 -36.50
C GLU A 526 -13.26 22.36 -36.19
N GLU A 527 -11.98 22.35 -36.61
CA GLU A 527 -11.05 21.27 -36.28
C GLU A 527 -10.83 21.14 -34.76
N LEU A 528 -10.73 22.26 -34.05
CA LEU A 528 -10.57 22.29 -32.60
C LEU A 528 -11.83 21.80 -31.88
N GLU A 529 -13.03 22.16 -32.36
CA GLU A 529 -14.30 21.65 -31.84
C GLU A 529 -14.39 20.13 -31.98
N ILE A 530 -14.02 19.57 -33.14
CA ILE A 530 -14.00 18.12 -33.35
C ILE A 530 -13.02 17.43 -32.39
N ARG A 531 -11.84 18.03 -32.15
CA ARG A 531 -10.87 17.50 -31.19
C ARG A 531 -11.40 17.57 -29.76
N LEU A 532 -12.05 18.66 -29.38
CA LEU A 532 -12.69 18.80 -28.06
C LEU A 532 -13.74 17.70 -27.85
N GLN A 533 -14.65 17.51 -28.80
CA GLN A 533 -15.66 16.44 -28.69
C GLN A 533 -15.05 15.02 -28.63
N LYS A 534 -13.90 14.78 -29.26
CA LYS A 534 -13.18 13.49 -29.14
C LYS A 534 -12.60 13.33 -27.75
N LEU A 535 -11.93 14.36 -27.23
CA LEU A 535 -11.37 14.36 -25.88
C LEU A 535 -12.45 14.24 -24.81
N GLU A 536 -13.61 14.86 -24.98
CA GLU A 536 -14.77 14.69 -24.07
C GLU A 536 -15.23 13.24 -24.02
N ARG A 537 -15.40 12.56 -25.17
CA ARG A 537 -15.76 11.14 -25.21
C ARG A 537 -14.69 10.24 -24.59
N GLU A 538 -13.42 10.55 -24.81
CA GLU A 538 -12.30 9.84 -24.18
C GLU A 538 -12.31 10.04 -22.66
N ASN A 539 -12.56 11.27 -22.19
CA ASN A 539 -12.65 11.58 -20.77
C ASN A 539 -13.82 10.86 -20.10
N GLU A 540 -15.00 10.81 -20.72
CA GLU A 540 -16.13 10.02 -20.23
C GLU A 540 -15.81 8.52 -20.15
N SER A 541 -15.10 7.98 -21.16
CA SER A 541 -14.66 6.58 -21.17
C SER A 541 -13.65 6.29 -20.06
N LEU A 542 -12.71 7.22 -19.82
CA LEU A 542 -11.75 7.12 -18.72
C LEU A 542 -12.43 7.23 -17.36
N GLN A 543 -13.40 8.15 -17.18
CA GLN A 543 -14.19 8.24 -15.96
C GLN A 543 -14.96 6.95 -15.66
N LYS A 544 -15.57 6.32 -16.68
CA LYS A 544 -16.21 5.00 -16.54
C LYS A 544 -15.21 3.94 -16.10
N LYS A 545 -14.01 3.90 -16.70
CA LYS A 545 -12.95 2.97 -16.31
C LYS A 545 -12.47 3.20 -14.87
N VAL A 546 -12.29 4.45 -14.46
CA VAL A 546 -11.90 4.82 -13.09
C VAL A 546 -12.99 4.38 -12.10
N ALA A 547 -14.27 4.60 -12.41
CA ALA A 547 -15.38 4.14 -11.57
C ALA A 547 -15.40 2.60 -11.45
N THR A 548 -15.20 1.87 -12.57
CA THR A 548 -15.11 0.40 -12.52
C THR A 548 -13.91 -0.08 -11.72
N LEU A 549 -12.76 0.59 -11.84
CA LEU A 549 -11.57 0.26 -11.07
C LEU A 549 -11.80 0.51 -9.57
N GLY A 550 -12.49 1.60 -9.21
CA GLY A 550 -12.90 1.89 -7.83
C GLY A 550 -13.72 0.75 -7.22
N ILE A 551 -14.75 0.27 -7.93
CA ILE A 551 -15.56 -0.88 -7.51
C ILE A 551 -14.70 -2.15 -7.36
N THR A 552 -13.76 -2.38 -8.28
CA THR A 552 -12.87 -3.55 -8.16
C THR A 552 -11.92 -3.44 -6.97
N CYS A 553 -11.40 -2.25 -6.65
CA CYS A 553 -10.56 -2.03 -5.48
C CYS A 553 -11.33 -2.27 -4.18
N GLU A 554 -12.57 -1.80 -4.08
CA GLU A 554 -13.45 -2.07 -2.92
C GLU A 554 -13.70 -3.58 -2.75
N LYS A 555 -13.92 -4.29 -3.86
CA LYS A 555 -14.07 -5.75 -3.85
C LYS A 555 -12.80 -6.46 -3.40
N VAL A 556 -11.62 -6.03 -3.88
CA VAL A 556 -10.33 -6.58 -3.45
C VAL A 556 -10.12 -6.34 -1.96
N SER A 557 -10.37 -5.14 -1.46
CA SER A 557 -10.25 -4.84 -0.03
C SER A 557 -11.19 -5.69 0.83
N SER A 558 -12.40 -5.96 0.36
CA SER A 558 -13.34 -6.87 1.02
C SER A 558 -12.83 -8.30 1.06
N LEU A 559 -12.25 -8.79 -0.04
CA LEU A 559 -11.65 -10.12 -0.12
C LEU A 559 -10.37 -10.24 0.73
N GLU A 560 -9.54 -9.20 0.80
CA GLU A 560 -8.36 -9.17 1.67
C GLU A 560 -8.76 -9.25 3.15
N LYS A 561 -9.83 -8.54 3.53
CA LYS A 561 -10.39 -8.63 4.88
C LYS A 561 -10.89 -10.04 5.18
N GLU A 562 -11.69 -10.62 4.29
CA GLU A 562 -12.17 -12.00 4.43
C GLU A 562 -11.00 -13.01 4.51
N ASN A 563 -9.97 -12.84 3.69
CA ASN A 563 -8.78 -13.69 3.72
C ASN A 563 -8.03 -13.55 5.04
N SER A 564 -7.89 -12.33 5.58
CA SER A 564 -7.27 -12.10 6.89
C SER A 564 -8.06 -12.76 8.04
N GLU A 565 -9.40 -12.74 7.96
CA GLU A 565 -10.28 -13.42 8.91
C GLU A 565 -10.13 -14.94 8.81
N LEU A 566 -10.08 -15.49 7.59
CA LEU A 566 -9.84 -16.90 7.33
C LEU A 566 -8.45 -17.35 7.80
N GLU A 567 -7.40 -16.52 7.67
CA GLU A 567 -6.07 -16.82 8.21
C GLU A 567 -6.05 -16.85 9.74
N VAL A 568 -6.79 -15.94 10.40
CA VAL A 568 -6.95 -15.96 11.86
C VAL A 568 -7.68 -17.22 12.29
N GLU A 569 -8.75 -17.59 11.59
CA GLU A 569 -9.51 -18.80 11.85
C GLU A 569 -8.68 -20.07 11.59
N GLY A 570 -7.88 -20.09 10.53
CA GLY A 570 -6.93 -21.15 10.23
C GLY A 570 -5.88 -21.33 11.34
N ARG A 571 -5.31 -20.23 11.85
CA ARG A 571 -4.40 -20.26 13.02
C ARG A 571 -5.11 -20.77 14.28
N ARG A 572 -6.38 -20.41 14.48
CA ARG A 572 -7.19 -20.89 15.62
C ARG A 572 -7.45 -22.38 15.53
N LEU A 573 -7.85 -22.88 14.36
CA LEU A 573 -8.06 -24.31 14.11
C LEU A 573 -6.75 -25.09 14.25
N LYS A 574 -5.62 -24.55 13.79
CA LYS A 574 -4.31 -25.15 13.99
C LYS A 574 -3.98 -25.33 15.47
N LYS A 575 -4.18 -24.30 16.30
CA LYS A 575 -4.01 -24.39 17.76
C LYS A 575 -4.90 -25.46 18.39
N LYS A 576 -6.17 -25.57 17.95
CA LYS A 576 -7.09 -26.62 18.41
C LYS A 576 -6.61 -28.01 18.00
N LEU A 577 -6.14 -28.17 16.77
CA LEU A 577 -5.59 -29.43 16.28
C LEU A 577 -4.36 -29.85 17.07
N ASP A 578 -3.44 -28.93 17.33
CA ASP A 578 -2.23 -29.23 18.10
C ASP A 578 -2.59 -29.56 19.57
N ALA A 579 -3.59 -28.92 20.16
CA ALA A 579 -4.13 -29.28 21.47
C ALA A 579 -4.76 -30.70 21.48
N LEU A 580 -5.53 -31.06 20.44
CA LEU A 580 -6.08 -32.40 20.30
C LEU A 580 -4.99 -33.46 20.11
N LYS A 581 -3.94 -33.16 19.35
CA LYS A 581 -2.77 -34.06 19.20
C LYS A 581 -2.08 -34.28 20.55
N ASN A 582 -1.86 -33.21 21.32
CA ASN A 582 -1.27 -33.32 22.65
C ASN A 582 -2.15 -34.16 23.59
N MET A 583 -3.48 -34.00 23.53
CA MET A 583 -4.41 -34.82 24.29
C MET A 583 -4.36 -36.29 23.86
N ALA A 584 -4.26 -36.57 22.55
CA ALA A 584 -4.11 -37.93 22.05
C ALA A 584 -2.81 -38.59 22.52
N PHE A 585 -1.68 -37.87 22.54
CA PHE A 585 -0.42 -38.37 23.10
C PHE A 585 -0.53 -38.67 24.60
N GLN A 586 -1.23 -37.82 25.36
CA GLN A 586 -1.49 -38.07 26.78
C GLN A 586 -2.37 -39.30 27.00
N LEU A 587 -3.40 -39.48 26.17
CA LEU A 587 -4.24 -40.68 26.19
C LEU A 587 -3.44 -41.94 25.89
N GLU A 588 -2.60 -41.94 24.85
CA GLU A 588 -1.77 -43.10 24.50
C GLU A 588 -0.78 -43.44 25.63
N ALA A 589 -0.23 -42.44 26.31
CA ALA A 589 0.63 -42.64 27.47
C ALA A 589 -0.13 -43.28 28.64
N LEU A 590 -1.35 -42.80 28.93
CA LEU A 590 -2.22 -43.37 29.96
C LEU A 590 -2.70 -44.78 29.61
N GLU A 591 -2.98 -45.07 28.34
CA GLU A 591 -3.34 -46.42 27.89
C GLU A 591 -2.17 -47.40 28.07
N LYS A 592 -0.92 -46.97 27.80
CA LYS A 592 0.28 -47.77 28.07
C LYS A 592 0.48 -48.01 29.56
N GLU A 593 0.32 -46.98 30.39
CA GLU A 593 0.41 -47.10 31.85
C GLU A 593 -0.68 -48.04 32.39
N ASN A 594 -1.91 -47.90 31.90
CA ASN A 594 -3.01 -48.79 32.30
C ASN A 594 -2.75 -50.25 31.85
N GLY A 595 -2.22 -50.47 30.64
CA GLY A 595 -1.81 -51.79 30.18
C GLY A 595 -0.69 -52.41 31.03
N GLN A 596 0.28 -51.61 31.47
CA GLN A 596 1.33 -52.05 32.42
C GLN A 596 0.72 -52.45 33.77
N LEU A 597 -0.17 -51.61 34.32
CA LEU A 597 -0.86 -51.89 35.58
C LEU A 597 -1.75 -53.14 35.50
N GLU A 598 -2.40 -53.39 34.37
CA GLU A 598 -3.16 -54.62 34.11
C GLU A 598 -2.25 -55.85 34.10
N GLN A 599 -1.08 -55.75 33.46
CA GLN A 599 -0.10 -56.83 33.42
C GLN A 599 0.50 -57.13 34.80
N GLU A 600 0.88 -56.09 35.55
CA GLU A 600 1.30 -56.23 36.96
C GLU A 600 0.20 -56.86 37.81
N ASN A 601 -1.06 -56.44 37.65
CA ASN A 601 -2.20 -57.08 38.32
C ASN A 601 -2.32 -58.57 37.97
N LEU A 602 -2.10 -58.93 36.71
CA LEU A 602 -2.19 -60.31 36.23
C LEU A 602 -1.06 -61.16 36.81
N GLU A 603 0.15 -60.61 36.90
CA GLU A 603 1.29 -61.25 37.55
C GLU A 603 1.08 -61.40 39.07
N LEU A 604 0.58 -60.37 39.74
CA LEU A 604 0.20 -60.42 41.16
C LEU A 604 -0.87 -61.49 41.40
N ARG A 605 -1.88 -61.60 40.52
CA ARG A 605 -2.90 -62.66 40.59
C ARG A 605 -2.30 -64.05 40.40
N ARG A 606 -1.41 -64.24 39.42
CA ARG A 606 -0.69 -65.51 39.23
C ARG A 606 0.16 -65.86 40.44
N SER A 607 0.86 -64.88 41.02
CA SER A 607 1.68 -65.08 42.23
C SER A 607 0.85 -65.43 43.46
N THR A 608 -0.34 -64.84 43.60
CA THR A 608 -1.26 -65.19 44.69
C THR A 608 -1.88 -66.56 44.48
N GLU A 609 -2.16 -66.96 43.24
CA GLU A 609 -2.61 -68.32 42.91
C GLU A 609 -1.52 -69.37 43.25
N THR A 610 -0.26 -69.10 42.89
CA THR A 610 0.86 -70.00 43.22
C THR A 610 1.09 -70.08 44.72
N LEU A 611 1.09 -68.95 45.43
CA LEU A 611 1.16 -68.92 46.90
C LEU A 611 0.00 -69.66 47.55
N ARG A 612 -1.23 -69.53 47.03
CA ARG A 612 -2.40 -70.29 47.51
C ARG A 612 -2.21 -71.80 47.31
N SER A 613 -1.71 -72.21 46.15
CA SER A 613 -1.40 -73.62 45.86
C SER A 613 -0.28 -74.17 46.76
N ALA A 614 0.75 -73.35 47.03
CA ALA A 614 1.83 -73.70 47.94
C ALA A 614 1.31 -73.78 49.39
N GLY A 615 0.44 -72.86 49.82
CA GLY A 615 -0.23 -72.90 51.11
C GLY A 615 -1.11 -74.14 51.28
N ALA A 616 -1.84 -74.55 50.24
CA ALA A 616 -2.62 -75.79 50.26
C ALA A 616 -1.73 -77.04 50.37
N LYS A 617 -0.62 -77.10 49.61
CA LYS A 617 0.37 -78.18 49.74
C LYS A 617 1.02 -78.21 51.12
N ALA A 618 1.36 -77.04 51.68
CA ALA A 618 1.90 -76.94 53.03
C ALA A 618 0.91 -77.46 54.07
N ALA A 619 -0.37 -77.07 53.96
CA ALA A 619 -1.42 -77.58 54.83
C ALA A 619 -1.62 -79.11 54.71
N GLN A 620 -1.53 -79.66 53.49
CA GLN A 620 -1.57 -81.10 53.26
C GLN A 620 -0.37 -81.82 53.90
N LEU A 621 0.85 -81.33 53.68
CA LEU A 621 2.06 -81.90 54.29
C LEU A 621 2.03 -81.80 55.81
N GLU A 622 1.46 -80.75 56.39
CA GLU A 622 1.23 -80.66 57.83
C GLU A 622 0.23 -81.71 58.32
N ALA A 623 -0.84 -81.99 57.57
CA ALA A 623 -1.79 -83.04 57.92
C ALA A 623 -1.14 -84.43 57.87
N GLU A 624 -0.40 -84.74 56.79
CA GLU A 624 0.37 -85.98 56.66
C GLU A 624 1.41 -86.12 57.79
N ASN A 625 2.12 -85.05 58.15
CA ASN A 625 3.04 -85.06 59.29
C ASN A 625 2.32 -85.36 60.62
N ARG A 626 1.13 -84.79 60.86
CA ARG A 626 0.33 -85.09 62.07
C ARG A 626 -0.10 -86.56 62.09
N GLU A 627 -0.51 -87.11 60.95
CA GLU A 627 -0.86 -88.52 60.81
C GLU A 627 0.35 -89.41 61.09
N LEU A 628 1.50 -89.17 60.43
CA LEU A 628 2.75 -89.88 60.65
C LEU A 628 3.24 -89.77 62.11
N GLU A 629 3.08 -88.61 62.75
CA GLU A 629 3.37 -88.46 64.17
C GLU A 629 2.45 -89.33 65.02
N SER A 630 1.15 -89.37 64.70
CA SER A 630 0.18 -90.22 65.39
C SER A 630 0.52 -91.72 65.22
N GLU A 631 0.85 -92.17 64.02
CA GLU A 631 1.31 -93.52 63.72
C GLU A 631 2.59 -93.85 64.48
N ARG A 632 3.56 -92.93 64.48
CA ARG A 632 4.79 -93.07 65.27
C ARG A 632 4.48 -93.22 66.76
N THR A 633 3.53 -92.45 67.31
CA THR A 633 3.12 -92.63 68.72
C THR A 633 2.43 -93.96 68.97
N GLN A 634 1.61 -94.44 68.04
CA GLN A 634 0.94 -95.74 68.13
C GLN A 634 1.94 -96.90 68.04
N LEU A 635 2.90 -96.82 67.12
CA LEU A 635 4.01 -97.77 66.98
C LEU A 635 4.91 -97.77 68.23
N LYS A 636 5.17 -96.61 68.83
CA LYS A 636 5.88 -96.55 70.12
C LYS A 636 5.11 -97.29 71.22
N ARG A 637 3.79 -97.08 71.34
CA ARG A 637 2.95 -97.80 72.31
C ARG A 637 2.92 -99.31 72.05
N SER A 638 2.80 -99.74 70.79
CA SER A 638 2.81 -101.17 70.45
C SER A 638 4.17 -101.80 70.74
N LEU A 639 5.26 -101.09 70.50
CA LEU A 639 6.61 -101.53 70.83
C LEU A 639 6.83 -101.63 72.35
N GLU A 640 6.28 -100.72 73.15
CA GLU A 640 6.28 -100.82 74.62
C GLU A 640 5.48 -102.04 75.11
N LEU A 641 4.30 -102.31 74.51
CA LEU A 641 3.51 -103.51 74.80
C LEU A 641 4.28 -104.79 74.44
N LEU A 642 4.96 -104.82 73.29
CA LEU A 642 5.80 -105.96 72.90
C LEU A 642 6.98 -106.14 73.86
N LYS A 643 7.63 -105.06 74.31
CA LYS A 643 8.68 -105.14 75.33
C LYS A 643 8.15 -105.70 76.65
N ALA A 644 6.94 -105.32 77.05
CA ALA A 644 6.30 -105.86 78.25
C ALA A 644 5.95 -107.36 78.07
N SER A 645 5.49 -107.77 76.89
CA SER A 645 5.20 -109.18 76.61
C SER A 645 6.48 -110.02 76.56
N SER A 646 7.54 -109.53 75.91
CA SER A 646 8.88 -110.17 75.89
C SER A 646 9.40 -110.39 77.31
N LYS A 647 9.35 -109.37 78.19
CA LYS A 647 9.71 -109.53 79.61
C LYS A 647 8.84 -110.56 80.34
N LYS A 648 7.57 -110.70 79.97
CA LYS A 648 6.68 -111.74 80.52
C LYS A 648 7.10 -113.13 80.03
N THR A 649 7.45 -113.27 78.76
CA THR A 649 7.97 -114.52 78.17
C THR A 649 9.28 -114.93 78.84
N GLU A 650 10.22 -114.00 79.02
CA GLU A 650 11.48 -114.24 79.75
C GLU A 650 11.22 -114.76 81.17
N ARG A 651 10.24 -114.19 81.89
CA ARG A 651 9.85 -114.68 83.23
C ARG A 651 9.28 -116.10 83.18
N LEU A 652 8.47 -116.41 82.17
CA LEU A 652 7.93 -117.75 81.98
C LEU A 652 9.02 -118.76 81.66
N GLU A 653 10.01 -118.40 80.83
CA GLU A 653 11.18 -119.24 80.54
C GLU A 653 11.98 -119.56 81.81
N VAL A 654 12.24 -118.56 82.66
CA VAL A 654 12.92 -118.78 83.96
C VAL A 654 12.08 -119.70 84.87
N SER A 655 10.77 -119.51 84.91
CA SER A 655 9.88 -120.41 85.66
C SER A 655 9.90 -121.84 85.12
N TYR A 656 9.97 -122.00 83.80
CA TYR A 656 10.06 -123.30 83.12
C TYR A 656 11.38 -124.00 83.45
N GLN A 657 12.50 -123.27 83.41
CA GLN A 657 13.80 -123.77 83.84
C GLN A 657 13.78 -124.20 85.31
N GLY A 658 13.14 -123.41 86.19
CA GLY A 658 12.95 -123.79 87.60
C GLY A 658 12.18 -125.10 87.77
N LEU A 659 11.07 -125.26 87.04
CA LEU A 659 10.30 -126.51 87.05
C LEU A 659 11.10 -127.71 86.51
N ASP A 660 11.92 -127.51 85.48
CA ASP A 660 12.77 -128.56 84.91
C ASP A 660 13.79 -129.06 85.93
N THR A 661 14.44 -128.16 86.68
CA THR A 661 15.38 -128.55 87.74
C THR A 661 14.72 -129.34 88.87
N GLU A 662 13.49 -129.00 89.24
CA GLU A 662 12.73 -129.74 90.25
C GLU A 662 12.34 -131.14 89.74
N ASN A 663 11.98 -131.24 88.44
CA ASN A 663 11.66 -132.51 87.79
C ASN A 663 12.88 -133.45 87.76
N GLN A 664 14.05 -132.94 87.39
CA GLN A 664 15.32 -133.70 87.45
C GLN A 664 15.65 -134.18 88.87
N ARG A 665 15.32 -133.39 89.89
CA ARG A 665 15.52 -133.73 91.31
C ARG A 665 14.62 -134.87 91.75
N LEU A 666 13.34 -134.82 91.37
CA LEU A 666 12.37 -135.90 91.61
C LEU A 666 12.78 -137.19 90.89
N GLN A 667 13.30 -137.09 89.67
CA GLN A 667 13.76 -138.24 88.90
C GLN A 667 14.94 -138.96 89.57
N LYS A 668 15.91 -138.21 90.12
CA LYS A 668 16.99 -138.78 90.95
C LYS A 668 16.50 -139.45 92.23
N ALA A 669 15.48 -138.88 92.90
CA ALA A 669 14.91 -139.48 94.09
C ALA A 669 14.22 -140.82 93.78
N LEU A 670 13.53 -140.89 92.64
CA LEU A 670 12.89 -142.10 92.13
C LEU A 670 13.91 -143.19 91.81
N GLU A 671 14.99 -142.87 91.10
CA GLU A 671 16.08 -143.82 90.82
C GLU A 671 16.72 -144.41 92.09
N ASN A 672 16.89 -143.59 93.12
CA ASN A 672 17.42 -144.03 94.41
C ASN A 672 16.47 -144.99 95.14
N SER A 673 15.15 -144.75 95.09
CA SER A 673 14.16 -145.68 95.62
C SER A 673 14.11 -147.01 94.85
N SER A 674 14.27 -146.97 93.53
CA SER A 674 14.29 -148.16 92.68
C SER A 674 15.49 -149.07 93.01
N LYS A 675 16.68 -148.51 93.24
CA LYS A 675 17.85 -149.29 93.68
C LYS A 675 17.66 -149.93 95.06
N LYS A 676 16.93 -149.27 95.97
CA LYS A 676 16.61 -149.79 97.30
C LYS A 676 15.67 -151.01 97.22
N ILE A 677 14.71 -150.98 96.29
CA ILE A 677 13.78 -152.08 96.03
C ILE A 677 14.55 -153.30 95.50
N GLN A 678 15.45 -153.11 94.53
CA GLN A 678 16.26 -154.21 93.98
C GLN A 678 17.16 -154.90 95.02
N GLN A 679 17.67 -154.16 96.00
CA GLN A 679 18.43 -154.75 97.12
C GLN A 679 17.56 -155.63 98.03
N LEU A 680 16.35 -155.17 98.35
CA LEU A 680 15.42 -155.95 99.18
C LEU A 680 14.89 -157.20 98.46
N GLU A 681 14.74 -157.16 97.13
CA GLU A 681 14.39 -158.32 96.32
C GLU A 681 15.48 -159.41 96.33
N ALA A 682 16.77 -159.01 96.36
CA ALA A 682 17.88 -159.95 96.44
C ALA A 682 17.98 -160.66 97.81
N GLU A 683 17.76 -159.93 98.90
CA GLU A 683 17.72 -160.49 100.27
C GLU A 683 16.57 -161.48 100.44
N LEU A 684 15.41 -161.23 99.80
CA LEU A 684 14.27 -162.15 99.83
C LEU A 684 14.58 -163.49 99.12
N GLN A 685 15.31 -163.46 98.00
CA GLN A 685 15.72 -164.66 97.27
C GLN A 685 16.67 -165.54 98.08
N GLU A 686 17.63 -164.97 98.83
CA GLU A 686 18.53 -165.75 99.69
C GLU A 686 17.75 -166.50 100.78
N VAL A 687 16.79 -165.83 101.43
CA VAL A 687 15.95 -166.43 102.48
C VAL A 687 15.07 -167.56 101.92
N GLU A 688 14.56 -167.42 100.69
CA GLU A 688 13.81 -168.50 100.03
C GLU A 688 14.67 -169.73 99.74
N THR A 689 15.94 -169.54 99.36
CA THR A 689 16.86 -170.67 99.11
C THR A 689 17.24 -171.43 100.39
N GLU A 690 17.45 -170.72 101.51
CA GLU A 690 17.71 -171.35 102.81
C GLU A 690 16.51 -172.18 103.31
N ASN A 691 15.29 -171.72 103.07
CA ASN A 691 14.07 -172.41 103.47
C ASN A 691 13.88 -173.74 102.70
N GLN A 692 14.22 -173.76 101.40
CA GLN A 692 14.18 -174.98 100.59
C GLN A 692 15.22 -176.02 101.03
N THR A 693 16.38 -175.61 101.53
CA THR A 693 17.39 -176.53 102.10
C THR A 693 16.95 -177.13 103.43
N LEU A 694 16.26 -176.37 104.27
CA LEU A 694 15.73 -176.87 105.55
C LEU A 694 14.58 -177.87 105.37
N GLN A 695 13.75 -177.71 104.33
CA GLN A 695 12.70 -178.68 104.00
C GLN A 695 13.25 -180.05 103.58
N ARG A 696 14.35 -180.10 102.82
CA ARG A 696 14.99 -181.38 102.42
C ARG A 696 15.57 -182.15 103.61
N ASN A 697 16.19 -181.45 104.56
CA ASN A 697 16.74 -182.07 105.78
C ASN A 697 15.65 -182.67 106.69
N LEU A 698 14.44 -182.12 106.65
CA LEU A 698 13.30 -182.58 107.45
C LEU A 698 12.66 -183.85 106.87
N GLU A 699 12.73 -184.05 105.55
CA GLU A 699 12.25 -185.27 104.88
C GLU A 699 13.20 -186.45 105.08
N GLU A 700 14.52 -186.24 105.12
CA GLU A 700 15.50 -187.30 105.40
C GLU A 700 15.38 -187.85 106.84
N LEU A 701 15.07 -186.99 107.83
CA LEU A 701 14.83 -187.38 109.22
C LEU A 701 13.54 -188.19 109.42
N LYS A 702 12.53 -188.04 108.55
CA LYS A 702 11.30 -188.86 108.60
C LYS A 702 11.53 -190.29 108.14
N ILE A 703 12.51 -190.52 107.26
CA ILE A 703 12.84 -191.85 106.73
C ILE A 703 13.69 -192.65 107.73
N SER A 704 14.54 -191.99 108.52
CA SER A 704 15.32 -192.64 109.59
C SER A 704 14.45 -193.08 110.79
N SER A 705 13.39 -192.34 111.12
CA SER A 705 12.49 -192.67 112.23
C SER A 705 11.66 -193.95 112.01
N LYS A 706 11.30 -194.28 110.75
CA LYS A 706 10.50 -195.49 110.45
C LYS A 706 11.30 -196.80 110.50
N ARG A 707 12.63 -196.76 110.43
CA ARG A 707 13.49 -197.96 110.54
C ARG A 707 13.77 -198.38 111.98
N LEU A 708 13.55 -197.50 112.96
CA LEU A 708 13.87 -197.79 114.38
C LEU A 708 12.73 -198.49 115.14
N GLU A 709 11.46 -198.31 114.76
CA GLU A 709 10.31 -198.89 115.49
C GLU A 709 10.03 -200.38 115.21
N GLN A 710 10.65 -201.00 114.19
CA GLN A 710 10.40 -202.41 113.86
C GLN A 710 11.40 -203.40 114.47
N LEU A 711 12.45 -202.93 115.15
CA LEU A 711 13.45 -203.80 115.81
C LEU A 711 13.18 -204.05 117.30
N GLU A 712 12.15 -203.45 117.91
CA GLU A 712 12.00 -203.41 119.37
C GLU A 712 10.87 -204.28 119.98
N ARG A 713 10.16 -205.12 119.21
CA ARG A 713 9.09 -205.98 119.80
C ARG A 713 9.17 -207.47 119.46
N ALA A 714 10.33 -208.07 119.70
CA ALA A 714 10.47 -209.51 119.88
C ALA A 714 11.28 -209.82 121.15
N MET A 715 10.69 -209.64 122.34
CA MET A 715 10.90 -210.50 123.54
C MET A 715 10.09 -210.00 124.79
N LYS A 716 8.86 -210.56 124.96
CA LYS A 716 8.18 -211.09 126.19
C LYS A 716 8.00 -210.22 127.48
N PRO A 717 7.10 -210.59 128.44
CA PRO A 717 5.72 -211.13 128.41
C PRO A 717 4.78 -210.44 129.48
N PRO A 718 3.72 -211.09 130.02
CA PRO A 718 2.34 -210.57 130.11
C PRO A 718 2.05 -209.58 131.27
N GLY A 719 0.98 -208.77 131.13
CA GLY A 719 0.33 -208.14 132.29
C GLY A 719 -0.40 -206.82 132.03
N SER A 720 -1.72 -206.91 132.04
CA SER A 720 -2.68 -206.01 132.73
C SER A 720 -2.78 -204.52 132.39
N CYS A 721 -4.03 -204.19 132.00
CA CYS A 721 -4.68 -202.88 131.78
C CYS A 721 -4.39 -202.17 130.45
#